data_AF-A0A661NX20-F1
#
_entry.id   AF-A0A661NX20-F1
#
_cell.length_a   1.000
_cell.length_b   1.000
_cell.length_c   1.000
_cell.angle_alpha   90.00
_cell.angle_beta   90.00
_cell.angle_gamma   90.00
#
_symmetry.space_group_name_H-M   'P 1'
#
loop_
_entity.id
_entity.type
_entity.pdbx_description
1 polymer ?
#
loop_
_entity_poly.entity_id
_entity_poly.type
_entity_poly.pdbx_seq_one_letter_code
_entity_poly.pdbx_strand_id
1 'polypeptide(L)'
;MLVLPPRPKDVVPLVTDGPLAAVSFGWQLRPPQDTLVVAIRGTFSILPGAAVEPVGEPNLPLGDIHYDADRRASLRHGSDLSPFKPQADVTLVGHAYPGSGQAGITNVQLVFGKLRCALAAIGDRTWRQGAPTEPQRFERIPLRWERAFGGPGYDPNPVGRGIEGAVLPNLEDPQALIRSPGDRPAPRCFAPVPRTWPGRSAKLGSYDSSWLKDQWPYFPKDFDWRYCNAAPAEQQIPYPRGDEAFDLAGVHPDFPVVSGQLAGVQARAFAQLTPGAGGTLREIPVNLDTIEFDADALEVALVWRGLIDVTAEHAPEIDRLFVCADTIDAPLSTDAVHDRFRARLVALHGPQVLGGDDPTSVDGGMPTSAGTARTDAGDGAAPPATEVASEAPPPPAPILSRPEALALIAGGTSLEGLSFAGCDLTDVGFSGRSLAGALFTDAKLDGANFEQADLRSAVLVRASAAGASFKGARLAGANLSDALLQAADFEGANLEDASLADAHGSGARFAAATLTRAKLTDAQLDGSCFDSASAAQADFSGATLTGASFGGATLDDAQLYDCVADGARFDAASLVRMRADSAQLAGASFAEANASEASFEAANLEEARFAQADLSRAVLSHAQLSRATLTRATACGARFRRACLVGAQASKANLMQANFEGADLSGADLRGANLYGVETWKATL
;
A
#
# COMPACT_ATOMS: atom_id res chain seq x y z
N MET A 1 -12.29 -7.21 22.77
CA MET A 1 -12.28 -6.73 21.38
C MET A 1 -13.43 -7.42 20.66
N LEU A 2 -14.45 -6.65 20.27
CA LEU A 2 -15.68 -7.18 19.72
C LEU A 2 -15.46 -7.70 18.29
N VAL A 3 -15.91 -8.92 18.01
CA VAL A 3 -15.83 -9.56 16.70
C VAL A 3 -16.92 -8.98 15.81
N LEU A 4 -16.52 -8.15 14.85
CA LEU A 4 -17.36 -7.64 13.76
C LEU A 4 -17.42 -8.66 12.60
N PRO A 5 -18.52 -8.72 11.83
CA PRO A 5 -18.72 -9.65 10.74
C PRO A 5 -17.82 -9.23 9.58
N PRO A 6 -17.33 -10.17 8.77
CA PRO A 6 -16.68 -9.82 7.52
C PRO A 6 -17.73 -9.31 6.53
N ARG A 7 -17.36 -8.26 5.80
CA ARG A 7 -18.16 -7.54 4.81
C ARG A 7 -17.62 -7.85 3.40
N PRO A 8 -18.46 -8.18 2.41
CA PRO A 8 -18.03 -8.55 1.06
C PRO A 8 -17.49 -7.33 0.27
N LYS A 9 -16.40 -7.52 -0.48
CA LYS A 9 -15.81 -6.55 -1.41
C LYS A 9 -16.09 -6.95 -2.86
N ASP A 10 -17.28 -6.65 -3.36
CA ASP A 10 -17.42 -6.39 -4.80
C ASP A 10 -17.24 -4.88 -4.97
N VAL A 11 -16.13 -4.46 -5.59
CA VAL A 11 -15.86 -3.04 -5.81
C VAL A 11 -16.61 -2.59 -7.05
N VAL A 12 -17.50 -1.60 -6.90
CA VAL A 12 -18.21 -0.99 -8.03
C VAL A 12 -17.18 -0.46 -9.04
N PRO A 13 -17.24 -0.88 -10.33
CA PRO A 13 -16.30 -0.41 -11.33
C PRO A 13 -16.30 1.12 -11.45
N LEU A 14 -15.12 1.71 -11.54
CA LEU A 14 -14.92 3.17 -11.52
C LEU A 14 -14.22 3.62 -12.80
N VAL A 15 -14.78 4.65 -13.45
CA VAL A 15 -14.23 5.26 -14.66
C VAL A 15 -13.89 6.72 -14.38
N THR A 16 -12.67 7.13 -14.66
CA THR A 16 -12.24 8.54 -14.55
C THR A 16 -12.03 9.19 -15.92
N ASP A 17 -12.30 10.49 -15.98
CA ASP A 17 -12.05 11.33 -17.15
C ASP A 17 -11.41 12.66 -16.74
N GLY A 18 -10.16 12.86 -17.17
CA GLY A 18 -9.31 14.00 -16.80
C GLY A 18 -8.17 13.60 -15.84
N PRO A 19 -7.44 14.59 -15.29
CA PRO A 19 -6.25 14.39 -14.46
C PRO A 19 -6.59 14.05 -13.00
N LEU A 20 -7.67 13.30 -12.78
CA LEU A 20 -8.16 12.94 -11.46
C LEU A 20 -8.04 11.43 -11.24
N ALA A 21 -7.52 11.04 -10.09
CA ALA A 21 -7.61 9.69 -9.58
C ALA A 21 -8.83 9.58 -8.65
N ALA A 22 -9.45 8.41 -8.58
CA ALA A 22 -10.55 8.19 -7.65
C ALA A 22 -10.57 6.76 -7.11
N VAL A 23 -11.19 6.59 -5.96
CA VAL A 23 -11.43 5.30 -5.32
C VAL A 23 -12.82 5.30 -4.68
N SER A 24 -13.48 4.14 -4.67
CA SER A 24 -14.76 3.94 -3.98
C SER A 24 -14.69 2.82 -2.96
N PHE A 25 -15.38 2.99 -1.83
CA PHE A 25 -15.40 2.02 -0.75
C PHE A 25 -16.67 2.17 0.11
N GLY A 26 -17.22 1.06 0.58
CA GLY A 26 -18.46 1.03 1.35
C GLY A 26 -18.24 1.27 2.85
N TRP A 27 -19.24 1.87 3.51
CA TRP A 27 -19.29 2.10 4.95
C TRP A 27 -20.72 2.04 5.48
N GLN A 28 -20.87 1.60 6.73
CA GLN A 28 -22.12 1.67 7.51
C GLN A 28 -22.10 2.91 8.40
N LEU A 29 -22.33 4.09 7.80
CA LEU A 29 -22.23 5.37 8.50
C LEU A 29 -23.48 5.68 9.35
N ARG A 30 -24.68 5.42 8.82
CA ARG A 30 -25.94 5.79 9.46
C ARG A 30 -26.96 4.65 9.38
N PRO A 31 -27.45 4.10 10.50
CA PRO A 31 -28.48 3.06 10.44
C PRO A 31 -29.81 3.61 9.89
N PRO A 32 -30.57 2.83 9.10
CA PRO A 32 -30.32 1.45 8.63
C PRO A 32 -29.63 1.39 7.24
N GLN A 33 -28.94 2.45 6.82
CA GLN A 33 -28.53 2.69 5.44
C GLN A 33 -27.01 2.53 5.29
N ASP A 34 -26.60 1.66 4.35
CA ASP A 34 -25.21 1.58 3.93
C ASP A 34 -24.88 2.77 3.02
N THR A 35 -23.62 3.19 3.02
CA THR A 35 -23.14 4.35 2.25
C THR A 35 -21.93 3.93 1.45
N LEU A 36 -21.93 4.22 0.14
CA LEU A 36 -20.73 4.15 -0.68
C LEU A 36 -20.06 5.53 -0.66
N VAL A 37 -18.76 5.54 -0.40
CA VAL A 37 -17.95 6.76 -0.39
C VAL A 37 -17.12 6.79 -1.67
N VAL A 38 -17.08 7.93 -2.33
CA VAL A 38 -16.20 8.20 -3.48
C VAL A 38 -15.21 9.27 -3.07
N ALA A 39 -13.91 8.94 -3.07
CA ALA A 39 -12.83 9.89 -2.85
C ALA A 39 -12.12 10.16 -4.18
N ILE A 40 -11.99 11.44 -4.53
CA ILE A 40 -11.41 11.92 -5.79
C ILE A 40 -10.22 12.79 -5.46
N ARG A 41 -9.07 12.55 -6.07
CA ARG A 41 -7.83 13.29 -5.84
C ARG A 41 -7.28 13.88 -7.13
N GLY A 42 -6.85 15.13 -7.05
CA GLY A 42 -6.03 15.79 -8.06
C GLY A 42 -4.81 16.43 -7.42
N THR A 43 -3.68 16.43 -8.13
CA THR A 43 -2.44 17.09 -7.71
C THR A 43 -2.10 18.19 -8.71
N PHE A 44 -1.74 19.37 -8.21
CA PHE A 44 -1.51 20.55 -9.04
C PHE A 44 -0.23 21.29 -8.64
N SER A 45 0.46 21.89 -9.59
CA SER A 45 1.63 22.71 -9.36
C SER A 45 1.23 24.07 -8.78
N ILE A 46 2.01 24.58 -7.84
CA ILE A 46 1.82 25.90 -7.20
C ILE A 46 3.05 26.79 -7.38
N LEU A 47 3.74 26.66 -8.52
CA LEU A 47 4.88 27.51 -8.88
C LEU A 47 4.49 29.00 -8.78
N PRO A 48 5.23 29.83 -8.02
CA PRO A 48 4.89 31.24 -7.84
C PRO A 48 4.78 32.02 -9.17
N GLY A 49 3.65 32.69 -9.36
CA GLY A 49 3.38 33.48 -10.56
C GLY A 49 2.96 32.68 -11.79
N ALA A 50 2.88 31.34 -11.70
CA ALA A 50 2.31 30.47 -12.72
C ALA A 50 0.84 30.16 -12.43
N ALA A 51 0.10 29.72 -13.45
CA ALA A 51 -1.23 29.16 -13.26
C ALA A 51 -1.12 27.78 -12.57
N VAL A 52 -2.11 27.43 -11.76
CA VAL A 52 -2.17 26.12 -11.10
C VAL A 52 -2.63 25.08 -12.12
N GLU A 53 -1.72 24.21 -12.52
CA GLU A 53 -1.94 23.17 -13.53
C GLU A 53 -1.79 21.76 -12.94
N PRO A 54 -2.52 20.75 -13.44
CA PRO A 54 -2.38 19.37 -12.97
C PRO A 54 -0.97 18.82 -13.17
N VAL A 55 -0.47 18.03 -12.20
CA VAL A 55 0.86 17.43 -12.24
C VAL A 55 0.75 15.91 -12.18
N GLY A 56 1.27 15.25 -13.21
CA GLY A 56 1.40 13.79 -13.28
C GLY A 56 0.08 13.03 -13.09
N GLU A 57 0.20 11.74 -12.76
CA GLU A 57 -0.94 10.94 -12.28
C GLU A 57 -1.08 11.10 -10.76
N PRO A 58 -2.26 11.48 -10.23
CA PRO A 58 -2.43 11.66 -8.79
C PRO A 58 -2.28 10.34 -8.02
N ASN A 59 -1.38 10.31 -7.04
CA ASN A 59 -1.26 9.19 -6.10
C ASN A 59 -2.41 9.18 -5.10
N LEU A 60 -3.03 8.02 -4.84
CA LEU A 60 -4.08 7.82 -3.83
C LEU A 60 -3.50 7.10 -2.59
N PRO A 61 -3.17 7.80 -1.49
CA PRO A 61 -2.78 7.18 -0.24
C PRO A 61 -3.94 6.37 0.37
N LEU A 62 -3.97 5.07 0.09
CA LEU A 62 -4.93 4.11 0.66
C LEU A 62 -4.67 3.80 2.14
N GLY A 63 -3.63 4.38 2.72
CA GLY A 63 -3.25 4.29 4.13
C GLY A 63 -2.48 5.53 4.57
N ASP A 64 -2.21 5.65 5.86
CA ASP A 64 -1.37 6.73 6.39
C ASP A 64 0.08 6.50 5.91
N ILE A 65 0.67 7.51 5.26
CA ILE A 65 2.05 7.46 4.77
C ILE A 65 2.92 8.27 5.73
N HIS A 66 3.88 7.59 6.37
CA HIS A 66 4.85 8.20 7.27
C HIS A 66 6.13 8.58 6.51
N TYR A 67 6.90 9.52 7.04
CA TYR A 67 8.23 9.85 6.50
C TYR A 67 9.25 8.72 6.70
N ASP A 68 9.13 8.03 7.82
CA ASP A 68 10.07 7.01 8.28
C ASP A 68 9.29 5.72 8.61
N ALA A 69 10.00 4.61 8.87
CA ALA A 69 9.36 3.33 9.15
C ALA A 69 8.54 3.29 10.46
N ASP A 70 8.76 4.24 11.39
CA ASP A 70 8.00 4.33 12.64
C ASP A 70 6.58 4.86 12.39
N ARG A 71 5.60 3.96 12.47
CA ARG A 71 4.17 4.27 12.30
C ARG A 71 3.57 5.13 13.43
N ARG A 72 4.37 5.55 14.41
CA ARG A 72 3.99 6.53 15.44
C ARG A 72 4.47 7.95 15.13
N ALA A 73 5.41 8.09 14.20
CA ALA A 73 6.04 9.35 13.81
C ALA A 73 5.15 10.18 12.85
N SER A 74 5.65 11.36 12.46
CA SER A 74 4.96 12.31 11.58
C SER A 74 4.51 11.68 10.25
N LEU A 75 3.32 12.10 9.82
CA LEU A 75 2.78 11.75 8.51
C LEU A 75 3.35 12.66 7.43
N ARG A 76 3.63 12.06 6.27
CA ARG A 76 3.78 12.77 5.01
C ARG A 76 2.41 12.99 4.36
N HIS A 77 1.57 11.95 4.32
CA HIS A 77 0.18 12.04 3.83
C HIS A 77 -0.77 11.28 4.74
N GLY A 78 -1.96 11.84 4.97
CA GLY A 78 -3.05 11.09 5.61
C GLY A 78 -3.75 10.19 4.59
N SER A 79 -4.29 9.05 5.03
CA SER A 79 -5.15 8.21 4.17
C SER A 79 -6.40 8.94 3.68
N ASP A 80 -6.66 8.78 2.38
CA ASP A 80 -7.88 9.24 1.69
C ASP A 80 -9.10 8.34 1.90
N LEU A 81 -8.92 7.19 2.57
CA LEU A 81 -10.00 6.25 2.91
C LEU A 81 -10.82 6.65 4.14
N SER A 82 -10.73 7.92 4.56
CA SER A 82 -11.59 8.44 5.61
C SER A 82 -13.02 8.55 5.08
N PRO A 83 -14.05 7.97 5.73
CA PRO A 83 -15.40 7.94 5.18
C PRO A 83 -16.07 9.31 5.06
N PHE A 84 -15.76 10.20 6.00
CA PHE A 84 -16.41 11.50 6.13
C PHE A 84 -15.54 12.41 6.99
N LYS A 85 -15.36 13.67 6.60
CA LYS A 85 -14.68 14.68 7.42
C LYS A 85 -15.64 15.83 7.69
N PRO A 86 -16.03 16.15 8.93
CA PRO A 86 -16.99 17.23 9.20
C PRO A 86 -16.50 18.64 8.81
N GLN A 87 -15.19 18.79 8.61
CA GLN A 87 -14.52 20.02 8.17
C GLN A 87 -13.45 19.66 7.14
N ALA A 88 -13.05 20.62 6.31
CA ALA A 88 -11.92 20.45 5.42
C ALA A 88 -10.60 20.55 6.19
N ASP A 89 -9.67 19.65 5.90
CA ASP A 89 -8.29 19.68 6.39
C ASP A 89 -7.43 20.56 5.47
N VAL A 90 -6.68 21.52 6.03
CA VAL A 90 -5.61 22.23 5.31
C VAL A 90 -4.28 21.90 5.95
N THR A 91 -3.42 21.13 5.29
CA THR A 91 -2.12 20.71 5.82
C THR A 91 -0.99 21.27 4.98
N LEU A 92 0.19 21.39 5.60
CA LEU A 92 1.40 21.85 4.94
C LEU A 92 2.57 21.00 5.42
N VAL A 93 3.29 20.42 4.47
CA VAL A 93 4.52 19.66 4.67
C VAL A 93 5.67 20.29 3.89
N GLY A 94 6.90 19.90 4.23
CA GLY A 94 8.13 20.44 3.65
C GLY A 94 9.10 20.96 4.71
N HIS A 95 9.84 22.02 4.38
CA HIS A 95 10.81 22.62 5.28
C HIS A 95 10.61 24.13 5.47
N ALA A 96 11.05 24.63 6.62
CA ALA A 96 11.26 26.05 6.86
C ALA A 96 12.69 26.46 6.47
N TYR A 97 12.83 27.60 5.80
CA TYR A 97 14.12 28.15 5.35
C TYR A 97 14.45 29.47 6.06
N PRO A 98 15.74 29.82 6.24
CA PRO A 98 16.13 31.04 6.94
C PRO A 98 15.66 32.32 6.21
N GLY A 99 14.98 33.21 6.95
CA GLY A 99 14.58 34.53 6.48
C GLY A 99 15.72 35.57 6.50
N SER A 100 15.51 36.69 5.80
CA SER A 100 16.51 37.77 5.63
C SER A 100 16.74 38.67 6.86
N GLY A 101 16.03 38.44 7.97
CA GLY A 101 15.99 39.35 9.14
C GLY A 101 16.81 38.91 10.35
N GLN A 102 16.47 37.79 10.98
CA GLN A 102 17.02 37.36 12.27
C GLN A 102 17.82 36.06 12.13
N ALA A 103 19.09 36.06 12.58
CA ALA A 103 19.93 34.87 12.50
C ALA A 103 19.31 33.72 13.30
N GLY A 104 19.04 32.59 12.64
CA GLY A 104 18.57 31.36 13.28
C GLY A 104 17.09 31.31 13.65
N ILE A 105 16.26 32.27 13.22
CA ILE A 105 14.79 32.23 13.39
C ILE A 105 14.10 32.61 12.09
N THR A 106 13.03 31.89 11.73
CA THR A 106 12.12 32.28 10.65
C THR A 106 10.67 32.09 11.05
N ASN A 107 9.82 33.03 10.66
CA ASN A 107 8.38 32.89 10.81
C ASN A 107 7.81 32.21 9.56
N VAL A 108 7.15 31.06 9.76
CA VAL A 108 6.48 30.30 8.71
C VAL A 108 4.98 30.60 8.78
N GLN A 109 4.37 30.93 7.65
CA GLN A 109 2.93 31.23 7.60
C GLN A 109 2.23 30.35 6.57
N LEU A 110 1.05 29.87 6.96
CA LEU A 110 0.07 29.20 6.10
C LEU A 110 -1.19 30.07 6.05
N VAL A 111 -1.44 30.65 4.88
CA VAL A 111 -2.64 31.42 4.57
C VAL A 111 -3.42 30.69 3.51
N PHE A 112 -4.71 30.44 3.76
CA PHE A 112 -5.60 29.80 2.79
C PHE A 112 -7.03 30.36 2.95
N GLY A 113 -7.51 31.13 1.99
CA GLY A 113 -8.80 31.81 2.08
C GLY A 113 -8.89 32.70 3.33
N LYS A 114 -9.67 32.27 4.34
CA LYS A 114 -9.79 32.93 5.67
C LYS A 114 -8.87 32.36 6.75
N LEU A 115 -8.25 31.20 6.53
CA LEU A 115 -7.32 30.57 7.45
C LEU A 115 -6.03 31.39 7.55
N ARG A 116 -5.54 31.63 8.77
CA ARG A 116 -4.24 32.27 9.04
C ARG A 116 -3.57 31.51 10.18
N CYS A 117 -2.54 30.73 9.85
CA CYS A 117 -1.74 30.00 10.83
C CYS A 117 -0.27 30.40 10.70
N ALA A 118 0.44 30.45 11.83
CA ALA A 118 1.86 30.76 11.85
C ALA A 118 2.59 29.89 12.87
N LEU A 119 3.89 29.67 12.62
CA LEU A 119 4.81 29.10 13.60
C LEU A 119 6.19 29.75 13.47
N ALA A 120 6.96 29.74 14.55
CA ALA A 120 8.36 30.11 14.54
C ALA A 120 9.21 28.84 14.33
N ALA A 121 10.00 28.82 13.26
CA ALA A 121 11.06 27.86 13.05
C ALA A 121 12.37 28.43 13.61
N ILE A 122 12.86 27.80 14.68
CA ILE A 122 13.98 28.28 15.48
C ILE A 122 15.09 27.23 15.41
N GLY A 123 16.32 27.67 15.12
CA GLY A 123 17.49 26.80 15.08
C GLY A 123 17.76 26.10 16.41
N ASP A 124 18.62 25.10 16.38
CA ASP A 124 18.88 24.25 17.53
C ASP A 124 19.32 25.06 18.75
N ARG A 125 18.68 24.75 19.89
CA ARG A 125 18.93 25.39 21.19
C ARG A 125 18.99 24.34 22.28
N THR A 126 19.76 24.65 23.32
CA THR A 126 19.81 23.86 24.55
C THR A 126 19.61 24.74 25.77
N TRP A 127 19.39 24.12 26.93
CA TRP A 127 19.36 24.84 28.21
C TRP A 127 20.77 25.23 28.67
N ARG A 128 20.97 26.52 28.99
CA ARG A 128 22.17 27.05 29.65
C ARG A 128 21.76 27.98 30.79
N GLN A 129 22.13 27.63 32.01
CA GLN A 129 21.81 28.41 33.22
C GLN A 129 20.31 28.76 33.36
N GLY A 130 19.42 27.84 32.98
CA GLY A 130 17.97 28.01 33.09
C GLY A 130 17.31 28.85 31.98
N ALA A 131 18.08 29.30 30.98
CA ALA A 131 17.58 29.98 29.79
C ALA A 131 17.93 29.19 28.51
N PRO A 132 17.15 29.35 27.41
CA PRO A 132 17.54 28.84 26.11
C PRO A 132 18.84 29.50 25.64
N THR A 133 19.73 28.76 24.99
CA THR A 133 20.85 29.35 24.23
C THR A 133 20.34 30.18 23.05
N GLU A 134 21.19 31.06 22.52
CA GLU A 134 20.92 31.72 21.23
C GLU A 134 20.64 30.67 20.13
N PRO A 135 19.65 30.89 19.26
CA PRO A 135 19.35 29.99 18.14
C PRO A 135 20.55 29.84 17.20
N GLN A 136 20.92 28.60 16.88
CA GLN A 136 21.91 28.34 15.86
C GLN A 136 21.38 28.70 14.46
N ARG A 137 22.29 29.06 13.54
CA ARG A 137 21.93 29.19 12.13
C ARG A 137 21.59 27.81 11.56
N PHE A 138 20.63 27.75 10.65
CA PHE A 138 20.21 26.52 9.99
C PHE A 138 20.06 26.76 8.48
N GLU A 139 20.23 25.69 7.70
CA GLU A 139 19.96 25.67 6.26
C GLU A 139 18.46 25.47 6.00
N ARG A 140 17.86 24.47 6.66
CA ARG A 140 16.43 24.21 6.66
C ARG A 140 15.99 23.43 7.90
N ILE A 141 14.74 23.57 8.34
CA ILE A 141 14.13 22.83 9.45
C ILE A 141 12.90 22.07 8.94
N PRO A 142 12.82 20.74 9.10
CA PRO A 142 11.63 19.98 8.70
C PRO A 142 10.38 20.41 9.47
N LEU A 143 9.27 20.63 8.76
CA LEU A 143 7.95 20.91 9.34
C LEU A 143 7.29 19.62 9.84
N ARG A 144 7.88 19.01 10.89
CA ARG A 144 7.45 17.73 11.45
C ARG A 144 7.21 17.80 12.96
N TRP A 145 6.34 16.93 13.48
CA TRP A 145 5.97 16.92 14.90
C TRP A 145 7.11 16.59 15.86
N GLU A 146 8.13 15.84 15.41
CA GLU A 146 9.33 15.54 16.19
C GLU A 146 10.15 16.80 16.52
N ARG A 147 9.89 17.89 15.79
CA ARG A 147 10.52 19.20 15.96
C ARG A 147 9.68 20.16 16.79
N ALA A 148 8.44 19.81 17.13
CA ALA A 148 7.55 20.59 17.98
C ALA A 148 7.67 20.18 19.46
N PHE A 149 7.11 21.00 20.35
CA PHE A 149 7.07 20.70 21.79
C PHE A 149 6.38 19.36 22.05
N GLY A 150 6.91 18.54 22.96
CA GLY A 150 6.31 17.25 23.33
C GLY A 150 7.32 16.24 23.82
N GLY A 151 6.96 14.96 23.74
CA GLY A 151 7.81 13.83 24.11
C GLY A 151 7.02 12.60 24.55
N PRO A 152 7.70 11.46 24.78
CA PRO A 152 7.06 10.24 25.24
C PRO A 152 6.18 10.47 26.47
N GLY A 153 4.94 9.97 26.42
CA GLY A 153 3.96 10.15 27.50
C GLY A 153 3.20 11.49 27.48
N TYR A 154 3.41 12.35 26.48
CA TYR A 154 2.64 13.58 26.29
C TYR A 154 1.64 13.45 25.16
N ASP A 155 0.38 13.23 25.52
CA ASP A 155 -0.72 12.93 24.59
C ASP A 155 -0.87 13.87 23.39
N PRO A 156 -0.69 15.21 23.52
CA PRO A 156 -0.82 16.11 22.37
C PRO A 156 0.28 15.94 21.30
N ASN A 157 1.47 15.47 21.68
CA ASN A 157 2.57 15.21 20.76
C ASN A 157 3.57 14.19 21.38
N PRO A 158 3.32 12.88 21.22
CA PRO A 158 4.10 11.83 21.86
C PRO A 158 5.51 11.65 21.27
N VAL A 159 5.78 12.21 20.09
CA VAL A 159 7.09 12.11 19.40
C VAL A 159 7.88 13.41 19.44
N GLY A 160 7.32 14.47 20.05
CA GLY A 160 7.94 15.78 20.14
C GLY A 160 9.17 15.82 21.05
N ARG A 161 9.68 17.03 21.30
CA ARG A 161 10.82 17.26 22.19
C ARG A 161 10.60 18.42 23.15
N GLY A 162 11.40 18.49 24.21
CA GLY A 162 11.38 19.59 25.17
C GLY A 162 10.70 19.28 26.50
N ILE A 163 10.06 18.11 26.66
CA ILE A 163 9.62 17.61 27.99
C ILE A 163 10.79 16.99 28.75
N GLU A 164 11.55 16.14 28.07
CA GLU A 164 12.74 15.49 28.60
C GLU A 164 13.98 15.89 27.79
N GLY A 165 15.13 16.00 28.45
CA GLY A 165 16.41 16.27 27.81
C GLY A 165 16.80 17.76 27.73
N ALA A 166 18.00 18.01 27.22
CA ALA A 166 18.61 19.34 27.18
C ALA A 166 18.27 20.16 25.92
N VAL A 167 17.62 19.55 24.93
CA VAL A 167 17.36 20.12 23.59
C VAL A 167 15.94 20.68 23.53
N LEU A 168 15.80 21.90 23.01
CA LEU A 168 14.50 22.56 22.84
C LEU A 168 13.87 22.21 21.48
N PRO A 169 12.54 22.31 21.34
CA PRO A 169 11.88 22.22 20.05
C PRO A 169 12.33 23.33 19.09
N ASN A 170 12.23 23.02 17.81
CA ASN A 170 12.50 23.95 16.73
C ASN A 170 11.23 24.66 16.25
N LEU A 171 10.05 24.01 16.37
CA LEU A 171 8.77 24.57 15.96
C LEU A 171 7.98 25.01 17.20
N GLU A 172 7.75 26.32 17.31
CA GLU A 172 7.05 26.92 18.44
C GLU A 172 5.95 27.88 17.97
N ASP A 173 4.96 28.13 18.84
CA ASP A 173 4.00 29.22 18.66
C ASP A 173 4.70 30.57 18.88
N PRO A 174 4.69 31.51 17.90
CA PRO A 174 5.30 32.83 18.03
C PRO A 174 4.76 33.64 19.22
N GLN A 175 3.54 33.32 19.69
CA GLN A 175 2.90 33.99 20.81
C GLN A 175 3.22 33.33 22.16
N ALA A 176 3.77 32.12 22.17
CA ALA A 176 4.04 31.32 23.36
C ALA A 176 5.41 30.63 23.31
N LEU A 177 6.47 31.40 23.03
CA LEU A 177 7.84 30.91 22.99
C LEU A 177 8.32 30.36 24.34
N ILE A 178 9.09 29.28 24.30
CA ILE A 178 9.71 28.65 25.47
C ILE A 178 10.86 29.52 25.98
N ARG A 179 10.75 29.96 27.23
CA ARG A 179 11.72 30.83 27.93
C ARG A 179 12.28 30.19 29.18
N SER A 180 11.57 29.23 29.78
CA SER A 180 11.99 28.53 30.99
C SER A 180 11.76 27.01 30.91
N PRO A 181 12.51 26.18 31.65
CA PRO A 181 12.31 24.72 31.65
C PRO A 181 10.94 24.27 32.16
N GLY A 182 10.19 25.16 32.83
CA GLY A 182 8.84 24.89 33.31
C GLY A 182 7.74 25.16 32.28
N ASP A 183 8.06 25.81 31.16
CA ASP A 183 7.06 26.16 30.15
C ASP A 183 6.54 24.89 29.46
N ARG A 184 5.23 24.84 29.25
CA ARG A 184 4.52 23.71 28.62
C ARG A 184 3.55 24.24 27.55
N PRO A 185 4.04 24.87 26.47
CA PRO A 185 3.17 25.38 25.42
C PRO A 185 2.48 24.23 24.66
N ALA A 186 1.40 24.53 23.95
CA ALA A 186 0.81 23.57 23.03
C ALA A 186 1.80 23.26 21.88
N PRO A 187 1.88 22.00 21.40
CA PRO A 187 2.69 21.67 20.24
C PRO A 187 2.19 22.40 18.99
N ARG A 188 3.11 22.90 18.16
CA ARG A 188 2.78 23.62 16.92
C ARG A 188 3.46 22.97 15.71
N CYS A 189 2.66 22.57 14.73
CA CYS A 189 3.12 22.02 13.44
C CYS A 189 1.98 22.14 12.42
N PHE A 190 2.29 22.17 11.12
CA PHE A 190 1.28 22.17 10.07
C PHE A 190 0.95 20.78 9.51
N ALA A 191 1.79 19.80 9.79
CA ALA A 191 1.68 18.45 9.22
C ALA A 191 0.44 17.71 9.76
N PRO A 192 -0.07 16.70 9.02
CA PRO A 192 -1.17 15.87 9.50
C PRO A 192 -0.82 15.16 10.83
N VAL A 193 -1.82 14.98 11.69
CA VAL A 193 -1.72 14.29 12.99
C VAL A 193 -2.07 12.81 12.79
N PRO A 194 -1.24 11.84 13.23
CA PRO A 194 -1.54 10.41 13.10
C PRO A 194 -2.83 9.95 13.80
N ARG A 195 -3.59 9.01 13.19
CA ARG A 195 -4.83 8.45 13.76
C ARG A 195 -4.63 7.70 15.08
N THR A 196 -3.44 7.16 15.27
CA THR A 196 -3.06 6.37 16.44
C THR A 196 -2.81 7.22 17.68
N TRP A 197 -2.64 8.55 17.51
CA TRP A 197 -2.33 9.43 18.63
C TRP A 197 -3.53 9.64 19.55
N PRO A 198 -3.31 9.77 20.87
CA PRO A 198 -4.39 9.88 21.87
C PRO A 198 -5.44 10.93 21.53
N GLY A 199 -5.03 12.10 21.05
CA GLY A 199 -5.96 13.19 20.68
C GLY A 199 -6.92 12.85 19.54
N ARG A 200 -6.55 11.93 18.64
CA ARG A 200 -7.45 11.40 17.60
C ARG A 200 -8.14 10.13 18.09
N SER A 201 -7.41 9.12 18.56
CA SER A 201 -7.99 7.82 18.95
C SER A 201 -9.05 7.92 20.06
N ALA A 202 -8.99 8.92 20.95
CA ALA A 202 -10.03 9.20 21.94
C ALA A 202 -11.41 9.56 21.32
N LYS A 203 -11.48 9.88 20.03
CA LYS A 203 -12.72 10.22 19.30
C LYS A 203 -13.44 9.01 18.70
N LEU A 204 -12.89 7.80 18.83
CA LEU A 204 -13.46 6.56 18.26
C LEU A 204 -14.79 6.14 18.90
N GLY A 205 -15.16 6.72 20.05
CA GLY A 205 -16.37 6.34 20.79
C GLY A 205 -16.22 5.00 21.52
N SER A 206 -17.33 4.53 22.08
CA SER A 206 -17.37 3.39 23.00
C SER A 206 -17.86 2.12 22.30
N TYR A 207 -16.96 1.13 22.16
CA TYR A 207 -17.27 -0.19 21.60
C TYR A 207 -17.53 -1.20 22.72
N ASP A 208 -18.73 -1.13 23.32
CA ASP A 208 -19.16 -2.00 24.42
C ASP A 208 -20.26 -3.00 24.02
N SER A 209 -20.83 -3.71 24.99
CA SER A 209 -21.89 -4.69 24.75
C SER A 209 -23.21 -4.08 24.27
N SER A 210 -23.51 -2.82 24.61
CA SER A 210 -24.69 -2.12 24.09
C SER A 210 -24.49 -1.73 22.64
N TRP A 211 -23.30 -1.23 22.26
CA TRP A 211 -22.97 -1.02 20.86
C TRP A 211 -23.08 -2.32 20.05
N LEU A 212 -22.52 -3.43 20.53
CA LEU A 212 -22.60 -4.72 19.82
C LEU A 212 -24.04 -5.17 19.58
N LYS A 213 -24.91 -4.96 20.57
CA LYS A 213 -26.30 -5.39 20.50
C LYS A 213 -27.17 -4.49 19.63
N ASP A 214 -26.98 -3.17 19.76
CA ASP A 214 -27.96 -2.18 19.31
C ASP A 214 -27.46 -1.30 18.15
N GLN A 215 -26.16 -1.28 17.84
CA GLN A 215 -25.55 -0.35 16.88
C GLN A 215 -24.66 -1.03 15.85
N TRP A 216 -24.10 -2.19 16.16
CA TRP A 216 -23.46 -3.04 15.17
C TRP A 216 -24.34 -3.18 13.93
N PRO A 217 -23.80 -3.12 12.70
CA PRO A 217 -22.39 -2.96 12.33
C PRO A 217 -21.96 -1.49 12.07
N TYR A 218 -22.73 -0.52 12.58
CA TYR A 218 -22.50 0.92 12.43
C TYR A 218 -21.52 1.47 13.49
N PHE A 219 -21.05 2.70 13.29
CA PHE A 219 -20.22 3.41 14.27
C PHE A 219 -20.96 3.61 15.61
N PRO A 220 -20.24 3.64 16.75
CA PRO A 220 -20.81 4.02 18.04
C PRO A 220 -21.56 5.35 17.99
N LYS A 221 -22.63 5.48 18.78
CA LYS A 221 -23.41 6.73 18.86
C LYS A 221 -22.59 7.92 19.33
N ASP A 222 -21.56 7.67 20.13
CA ASP A 222 -20.61 8.64 20.66
C ASP A 222 -19.35 8.79 19.80
N PHE A 223 -19.32 8.21 18.58
CA PHE A 223 -18.25 8.43 17.63
C PHE A 223 -18.19 9.91 17.22
N ASP A 224 -17.03 10.54 17.42
CA ASP A 224 -16.81 11.91 17.02
C ASP A 224 -16.13 11.93 15.64
N TRP A 225 -16.89 12.36 14.62
CA TRP A 225 -16.44 12.41 13.23
C TRP A 225 -15.18 13.25 12.98
N ARG A 226 -14.80 14.13 13.92
CA ARG A 226 -13.49 14.82 13.87
C ARG A 226 -12.32 13.85 14.03
N TYR A 227 -12.56 12.58 14.36
CA TYR A 227 -11.59 11.49 14.22
C TYR A 227 -11.01 11.45 12.80
N CYS A 228 -11.84 11.68 11.78
CA CYS A 228 -11.45 11.58 10.37
C CYS A 228 -10.66 12.78 9.85
N ASN A 229 -10.71 13.92 10.54
CA ASN A 229 -9.83 15.06 10.27
C ASN A 229 -8.40 14.76 10.72
N ALA A 230 -7.44 14.94 9.81
CA ALA A 230 -6.02 14.76 10.06
C ALA A 230 -5.30 16.09 10.31
N ALA A 231 -5.84 17.23 9.87
CA ALA A 231 -5.22 18.52 10.16
C ALA A 231 -5.31 18.85 11.66
N PRO A 232 -4.34 19.63 12.20
CA PRO A 232 -4.50 20.29 13.50
C PRO A 232 -5.83 21.04 13.58
N ALA A 233 -6.43 21.13 14.77
CA ALA A 233 -7.78 21.68 14.93
C ALA A 233 -7.94 23.12 14.39
N GLU A 234 -6.89 23.93 14.51
CA GLU A 234 -6.82 25.29 13.97
C GLU A 234 -6.72 25.37 12.44
N GLN A 235 -6.37 24.27 11.79
CA GLN A 235 -6.25 24.10 10.34
C GLN A 235 -7.46 23.39 9.72
N GLN A 236 -8.52 23.16 10.51
CA GLN A 236 -9.78 22.61 10.05
C GLN A 236 -10.75 23.75 9.75
N ILE A 237 -11.25 23.82 8.52
CA ILE A 237 -12.10 24.92 8.03
C ILE A 237 -13.42 24.40 7.45
N PRO A 238 -14.45 25.25 7.26
CA PRO A 238 -15.59 24.88 6.41
C PRO A 238 -15.13 24.49 5.00
N TYR A 239 -15.88 23.61 4.31
CA TYR A 239 -15.50 23.15 2.98
C TYR A 239 -15.28 24.33 2.01
N PRO A 240 -14.07 24.46 1.43
CA PRO A 240 -13.78 25.49 0.44
C PRO A 240 -14.54 25.24 -0.87
N ARG A 241 -14.65 26.29 -1.67
CA ARG A 241 -15.20 26.27 -3.03
C ARG A 241 -14.23 25.58 -4.00
N GLY A 242 -12.92 25.78 -3.85
CA GLY A 242 -11.88 25.23 -4.73
C GLY A 242 -11.15 26.26 -5.60
N ASP A 243 -11.34 27.56 -5.32
CA ASP A 243 -10.70 28.70 -5.99
C ASP A 243 -10.08 29.69 -4.99
N GLU A 244 -9.84 29.26 -3.75
CA GLU A 244 -9.27 30.08 -2.71
C GLU A 244 -7.84 30.52 -3.02
N ALA A 245 -7.52 31.75 -2.64
CA ALA A 245 -6.15 32.24 -2.62
C ALA A 245 -5.37 31.63 -1.44
N PHE A 246 -4.06 31.45 -1.64
CA PHE A 246 -3.14 30.96 -0.62
C PHE A 246 -1.81 31.72 -0.64
N ASP A 247 -1.19 31.83 0.53
CA ASP A 247 0.17 32.34 0.72
C ASP A 247 0.94 31.44 1.69
N LEU A 248 2.10 30.94 1.27
CA LEU A 248 3.01 30.13 2.09
C LEU A 248 4.33 30.88 2.26
N ALA A 249 4.56 31.45 3.44
CA ALA A 249 5.77 32.24 3.71
C ALA A 249 6.82 31.42 4.47
N GLY A 250 8.10 31.60 4.13
CA GLY A 250 9.23 30.98 4.85
C GLY A 250 9.43 29.49 4.56
N VAL A 251 8.83 28.95 3.50
CA VAL A 251 8.84 27.52 3.15
C VAL A 251 9.67 27.15 1.93
N HIS A 252 10.30 28.12 1.26
CA HIS A 252 11.12 27.89 0.08
C HIS A 252 12.39 28.76 0.14
N PRO A 253 13.56 28.26 -0.33
CA PRO A 253 14.80 29.04 -0.28
C PRO A 253 14.79 30.26 -1.21
N ASP A 254 14.18 30.12 -2.40
CA ASP A 254 14.21 31.15 -3.44
C ASP A 254 12.97 32.06 -3.45
N PHE A 255 11.88 31.61 -2.83
CA PHE A 255 10.60 32.32 -2.84
C PHE A 255 10.27 32.77 -1.42
N PRO A 256 10.35 34.08 -1.11
CA PRO A 256 10.00 34.58 0.22
C PRO A 256 8.56 34.23 0.63
N VAL A 257 7.65 34.23 -0.36
CA VAL A 257 6.26 33.78 -0.25
C VAL A 257 5.90 33.03 -1.53
N VAL A 258 5.36 31.83 -1.38
CA VAL A 258 4.72 31.06 -2.46
C VAL A 258 3.23 31.43 -2.44
N SER A 259 2.81 32.26 -3.38
CA SER A 259 1.44 32.79 -3.48
C SER A 259 0.74 32.30 -4.73
N GLY A 260 -0.56 32.03 -4.63
CA GLY A 260 -1.38 31.61 -5.77
C GLY A 260 -2.86 31.55 -5.45
N GLN A 261 -3.62 31.01 -6.41
CA GLN A 261 -5.05 30.74 -6.30
C GLN A 261 -5.30 29.31 -6.80
N LEU A 262 -6.14 28.54 -6.10
CA LEU A 262 -6.48 27.19 -6.56
C LEU A 262 -7.11 27.21 -7.96
N ALA A 263 -6.94 26.11 -8.70
CA ALA A 263 -7.29 26.00 -10.12
C ALA A 263 -8.79 26.15 -10.47
N GLY A 264 -9.67 26.29 -9.48
CA GLY A 264 -11.11 26.42 -9.72
C GLY A 264 -11.72 25.14 -10.31
N VAL A 265 -11.15 23.97 -9.97
CA VAL A 265 -11.60 22.66 -10.44
C VAL A 265 -12.82 22.21 -9.64
N GLN A 266 -13.87 21.84 -10.36
CA GLN A 266 -15.06 21.21 -9.80
C GLN A 266 -15.01 19.71 -10.12
N ALA A 267 -14.49 18.92 -9.19
CA ALA A 267 -14.63 17.46 -9.29
C ALA A 267 -16.10 17.07 -9.15
N ARG A 268 -16.53 16.09 -9.94
CA ARG A 268 -17.91 15.57 -9.94
C ARG A 268 -17.87 14.05 -9.98
N ALA A 269 -18.82 13.43 -9.28
CA ALA A 269 -19.00 11.98 -9.26
C ALA A 269 -20.44 11.62 -9.62
N PHE A 270 -20.61 10.50 -10.31
CA PHE A 270 -21.89 10.00 -10.73
C PHE A 270 -21.97 8.48 -10.54
N ALA A 271 -23.15 7.99 -10.18
CA ALA A 271 -23.49 6.58 -10.15
C ALA A 271 -24.41 6.24 -11.32
N GLN A 272 -23.96 5.39 -12.22
CA GLN A 272 -24.80 4.77 -13.23
C GLN A 272 -25.57 3.62 -12.57
N LEU A 273 -26.88 3.78 -12.42
CA LEU A 273 -27.73 2.75 -11.84
C LEU A 273 -27.92 1.59 -12.81
N THR A 274 -28.10 0.38 -12.28
CA THR A 274 -28.48 -0.79 -13.08
C THR A 274 -29.86 -0.60 -13.71
N PRO A 275 -30.20 -1.32 -14.80
CA PRO A 275 -31.54 -1.24 -15.40
C PRO A 275 -32.67 -1.52 -14.40
N GLY A 276 -32.48 -2.49 -13.50
CA GLY A 276 -33.43 -2.83 -12.45
C GLY A 276 -33.60 -1.73 -11.38
N ALA A 277 -32.62 -0.83 -11.25
CA ALA A 277 -32.65 0.34 -10.37
C ALA A 277 -32.99 1.65 -11.12
N GLY A 278 -33.47 1.56 -12.37
CA GLY A 278 -33.93 2.69 -13.16
C GLY A 278 -32.95 3.19 -14.22
N GLY A 279 -31.75 2.60 -14.34
CA GLY A 279 -30.83 2.79 -15.48
C GLY A 279 -30.31 4.22 -15.68
N THR A 280 -30.55 5.15 -14.76
CA THR A 280 -30.19 6.56 -14.89
C THR A 280 -28.83 6.87 -14.26
N LEU A 281 -28.20 7.93 -14.77
CA LEU A 281 -26.99 8.48 -14.18
C LEU A 281 -27.37 9.46 -13.06
N ARG A 282 -26.98 9.16 -11.82
CA ARG A 282 -27.27 9.98 -10.63
C ARG A 282 -26.01 10.69 -10.15
N GLU A 283 -26.07 12.01 -10.00
CA GLU A 283 -24.95 12.78 -9.43
C GLU A 283 -24.80 12.51 -7.93
N ILE A 284 -23.54 12.35 -7.51
CA ILE A 284 -23.10 12.21 -6.12
C ILE A 284 -22.50 13.55 -5.72
N PRO A 285 -23.14 14.30 -4.79
CA PRO A 285 -22.57 15.54 -4.29
C PRO A 285 -21.22 15.26 -3.61
N VAL A 286 -20.18 16.00 -4.00
CA VAL A 286 -18.84 15.91 -3.42
C VAL A 286 -18.47 17.24 -2.76
N ASN A 287 -17.71 17.19 -1.67
CA ASN A 287 -17.13 18.37 -1.02
C ASN A 287 -15.61 18.31 -1.08
N LEU A 288 -14.95 19.44 -1.38
CA LEU A 288 -13.50 19.57 -1.21
C LEU A 288 -13.21 19.57 0.30
N ASP A 289 -12.60 18.51 0.80
CA ASP A 289 -12.42 18.33 2.25
C ASP A 289 -10.97 18.10 2.68
N THR A 290 -10.04 18.07 1.74
CA THR A 290 -8.61 17.96 2.03
C THR A 290 -7.80 18.78 1.04
N ILE A 291 -6.92 19.63 1.58
CA ILE A 291 -5.98 20.48 0.86
C ILE A 291 -4.61 20.21 1.50
N GLU A 292 -3.75 19.51 0.78
CA GLU A 292 -2.41 19.14 1.26
C GLU A 292 -1.35 19.89 0.43
N PHE A 293 -0.67 20.85 1.04
CA PHE A 293 0.46 21.54 0.42
C PHE A 293 1.76 20.77 0.68
N ASP A 294 2.51 20.46 -0.37
CA ASP A 294 3.92 20.04 -0.28
C ASP A 294 4.80 21.18 -0.80
N ALA A 295 5.37 21.94 0.14
CA ALA A 295 6.16 23.12 -0.20
C ALA A 295 7.52 22.78 -0.84
N ASP A 296 8.06 21.59 -0.59
CA ASP A 296 9.32 21.18 -1.21
C ASP A 296 9.09 20.78 -2.68
N ALA A 297 7.96 20.13 -2.97
CA ALA A 297 7.56 19.78 -4.33
C ALA A 297 6.93 20.95 -5.11
N LEU A 298 6.52 22.01 -4.41
CA LEU A 298 5.67 23.09 -4.95
C LEU A 298 4.41 22.52 -5.59
N GLU A 299 3.73 21.66 -4.83
CA GLU A 299 2.48 21.01 -5.24
C GLU A 299 1.38 21.19 -4.18
N VAL A 300 0.13 21.14 -4.64
CA VAL A 300 -1.06 21.01 -3.79
C VAL A 300 -1.90 19.84 -4.24
N ALA A 301 -2.22 18.94 -3.31
CA ALA A 301 -3.20 17.88 -3.53
C ALA A 301 -4.57 18.30 -2.98
N LEU A 302 -5.60 18.09 -3.79
CA LEU A 302 -6.99 18.39 -3.47
C LEU A 302 -7.79 17.08 -3.45
N VAL A 303 -8.57 16.86 -2.40
CA VAL A 303 -9.43 15.67 -2.27
C VAL A 303 -10.88 16.08 -2.10
N TRP A 304 -11.71 15.61 -3.03
CA TRP A 304 -13.16 15.73 -2.97
C TRP A 304 -13.78 14.42 -2.52
N ARG A 305 -14.74 14.50 -1.60
CA ARG A 305 -15.41 13.33 -1.04
C ARG A 305 -16.92 13.41 -1.20
N GLY A 306 -17.49 12.37 -1.81
CA GLY A 306 -18.92 12.20 -1.99
C GLY A 306 -19.44 10.98 -1.26
N LEU A 307 -20.68 11.08 -0.81
CA LEU A 307 -21.39 10.03 -0.10
C LEU A 307 -22.70 9.74 -0.84
N ILE A 308 -22.97 8.47 -1.11
CA ILE A 308 -24.21 8.03 -1.74
C ILE A 308 -24.79 6.88 -0.91
N ASP A 309 -26.05 7.03 -0.52
CA ASP A 309 -26.77 5.98 0.21
C ASP A 309 -27.08 4.81 -0.75
N VAL A 310 -26.78 3.60 -0.27
CA VAL A 310 -26.88 2.34 -1.03
C VAL A 310 -27.54 1.23 -0.20
N THR A 311 -28.19 0.28 -0.86
CA THR A 311 -28.99 -0.78 -0.23
C THR A 311 -28.13 -1.81 0.51
N ALA A 312 -26.88 -1.95 0.11
CA ALA A 312 -25.87 -2.76 0.76
C ALA A 312 -24.46 -2.19 0.45
N GLU A 313 -23.47 -2.54 1.25
CA GLU A 313 -22.09 -2.04 1.15
C GLU A 313 -21.42 -2.21 -0.23
N HIS A 314 -21.79 -3.25 -0.98
CA HIS A 314 -21.31 -3.52 -2.34
C HIS A 314 -22.12 -2.81 -3.44
N ALA A 315 -23.14 -2.04 -3.04
CA ALA A 315 -23.99 -1.22 -3.90
C ALA A 315 -24.49 -1.94 -5.17
N PRO A 316 -25.24 -3.06 -5.04
CA PRO A 316 -25.68 -3.88 -6.18
C PRO A 316 -26.58 -3.12 -7.17
N GLU A 317 -27.16 -1.99 -6.75
CA GLU A 317 -27.95 -1.11 -7.61
C GLU A 317 -27.11 -0.17 -8.49
N ILE A 318 -25.80 -0.08 -8.27
CA ILE A 318 -24.88 0.75 -9.06
C ILE A 318 -24.10 -0.16 -10.02
N ASP A 319 -24.29 0.04 -11.32
CA ASP A 319 -23.51 -0.66 -12.35
C ASP A 319 -22.06 -0.16 -12.34
N ARG A 320 -21.87 1.16 -12.37
CA ARG A 320 -20.55 1.82 -12.44
C ARG A 320 -20.57 3.20 -11.82
N LEU A 321 -19.41 3.68 -11.43
CA LEU A 321 -19.14 5.06 -11.05
C LEU A 321 -18.41 5.79 -12.18
N PHE A 322 -18.74 7.07 -12.36
CA PHE A 322 -18.04 7.97 -13.26
C PHE A 322 -17.56 9.21 -12.52
N VAL A 323 -16.28 9.55 -12.69
CA VAL A 323 -15.65 10.74 -12.09
C VAL A 323 -15.08 11.61 -13.20
N CYS A 324 -15.39 12.91 -13.14
CA CYS A 324 -14.87 13.89 -14.08
C CYS A 324 -14.58 15.23 -13.40
N ALA A 325 -13.92 16.11 -14.13
CA ALA A 325 -13.68 17.50 -13.73
C ALA A 325 -14.40 18.47 -14.67
N ASP A 326 -15.04 19.47 -14.09
CA ASP A 326 -15.49 20.70 -14.75
C ASP A 326 -14.76 21.91 -14.14
N THR A 327 -14.99 23.10 -14.70
CA THR A 327 -14.59 24.36 -14.06
C THR A 327 -15.74 24.90 -13.22
N ILE A 328 -15.45 25.38 -12.01
CA ILE A 328 -16.48 25.84 -11.04
C ILE A 328 -17.43 26.90 -11.61
N ASP A 329 -16.95 27.76 -12.51
CA ASP A 329 -17.76 28.85 -13.07
C ASP A 329 -18.51 28.45 -14.36
N ALA A 330 -18.28 27.24 -14.87
CA ALA A 330 -18.97 26.69 -16.03
C ALA A 330 -19.16 25.16 -15.93
N PRO A 331 -19.93 24.66 -14.94
CA PRO A 331 -20.25 23.24 -14.85
C PRO A 331 -21.09 22.78 -16.04
N LEU A 332 -20.81 21.57 -16.54
CA LEU A 332 -21.64 20.95 -17.56
C LEU A 332 -23.01 20.55 -16.99
N SER A 333 -24.05 20.52 -17.82
CA SER A 333 -25.33 19.94 -17.42
C SER A 333 -25.18 18.43 -17.19
N THR A 334 -26.04 17.82 -16.36
CA THR A 334 -26.03 16.37 -16.13
C THR A 334 -26.17 15.57 -17.44
N ASP A 335 -26.99 16.05 -18.38
CA ASP A 335 -27.14 15.42 -19.70
C ASP A 335 -25.84 15.47 -20.50
N ALA A 336 -25.14 16.61 -20.51
CA ALA A 336 -23.85 16.73 -21.19
C ALA A 336 -22.77 15.85 -20.56
N VAL A 337 -22.81 15.66 -19.23
CA VAL A 337 -21.92 14.71 -18.55
C VAL A 337 -22.28 13.27 -18.88
N HIS A 338 -23.56 12.94 -19.05
CA HIS A 338 -23.98 11.61 -19.49
C HIS A 338 -23.42 11.30 -20.88
N ASP A 339 -23.51 12.24 -21.83
CA ASP A 339 -22.94 12.07 -23.18
C ASP A 339 -21.41 11.90 -23.12
N ARG A 340 -20.74 12.71 -22.29
CA ARG A 340 -19.29 12.60 -22.02
C ARG A 340 -18.92 11.22 -21.47
N PHE A 341 -19.70 10.70 -20.52
CA PHE A 341 -19.51 9.38 -19.94
C PHE A 341 -19.65 8.27 -20.99
N ARG A 342 -20.70 8.30 -21.82
CA ARG A 342 -20.91 7.33 -22.90
C ARG A 342 -19.75 7.35 -23.90
N ALA A 343 -19.29 8.52 -24.31
CA ALA A 343 -18.15 8.66 -25.21
C ALA A 343 -16.87 8.04 -24.61
N ARG A 344 -16.64 8.25 -23.30
CA ARG A 344 -15.50 7.67 -22.58
C ARG A 344 -15.57 6.14 -22.52
N LEU A 345 -16.74 5.57 -22.25
CA LEU A 345 -16.93 4.12 -22.24
C LEU A 345 -16.66 3.49 -23.62
N VAL A 346 -17.13 4.12 -24.69
CA VAL A 346 -16.86 3.67 -26.07
C VAL A 346 -15.37 3.74 -26.38
N ALA A 347 -14.67 4.79 -25.93
CA ALA A 347 -13.23 4.91 -26.13
C ALA A 347 -12.42 3.82 -25.39
N LEU A 348 -12.85 3.44 -24.18
CA LEU A 348 -12.14 2.43 -23.36
C LEU A 348 -12.42 0.99 -23.79
N HIS A 349 -13.63 0.69 -24.25
CA HIS A 349 -14.09 -0.69 -24.43
C HIS A 349 -14.70 -0.99 -25.82
N GLY A 350 -14.72 -0.01 -26.71
CA GLY A 350 -15.34 -0.13 -28.03
C GLY A 350 -16.86 0.07 -28.04
N PRO A 351 -17.50 0.19 -29.23
CA PRO A 351 -18.91 0.55 -29.38
C PRO A 351 -19.90 -0.50 -28.88
N GLN A 352 -19.46 -1.75 -28.64
CA GLN A 352 -20.31 -2.85 -28.20
C GLN A 352 -20.75 -2.74 -26.73
N VAL A 353 -20.11 -1.87 -25.92
CA VAL A 353 -20.41 -1.69 -24.48
C VAL A 353 -21.70 -0.91 -24.22
N LEU A 354 -22.28 -0.27 -25.24
CA LEU A 354 -23.57 0.42 -25.14
C LEU A 354 -24.79 -0.52 -25.31
N GLY A 355 -24.56 -1.83 -25.50
CA GLY A 355 -25.58 -2.80 -25.90
C GLY A 355 -26.44 -3.33 -24.76
N GLY A 356 -27.66 -2.80 -24.66
CA GLY A 356 -28.74 -3.33 -23.84
C GLY A 356 -30.08 -2.72 -24.24
N ASP A 357 -30.45 -2.87 -25.52
CA ASP A 357 -31.84 -2.78 -26.02
C ASP A 357 -31.85 -3.15 -27.52
N ASP A 358 -32.12 -4.42 -27.85
CA ASP A 358 -32.92 -4.76 -29.03
C ASP A 358 -33.50 -6.20 -28.89
N PRO A 359 -34.83 -6.39 -28.82
CA PRO A 359 -35.44 -7.68 -28.59
C PRO A 359 -35.84 -8.37 -29.90
N THR A 360 -34.91 -8.73 -30.78
CA THR A 360 -35.17 -9.73 -31.84
C THR A 360 -33.88 -10.25 -32.48
N SER A 361 -33.46 -11.48 -32.16
CA SER A 361 -33.14 -12.52 -33.16
C SER A 361 -32.45 -13.71 -32.51
N VAL A 362 -33.10 -14.86 -32.64
CA VAL A 362 -32.55 -16.20 -32.50
C VAL A 362 -31.69 -16.49 -33.73
N ASP A 363 -30.44 -16.90 -33.60
CA ASP A 363 -29.96 -18.22 -34.09
C ASP A 363 -28.49 -18.46 -33.76
N GLY A 364 -28.13 -19.74 -33.62
CA GLY A 364 -26.85 -20.20 -33.10
C GLY A 364 -25.71 -20.35 -34.12
N GLY A 365 -24.55 -20.76 -33.59
CA GLY A 365 -23.43 -21.28 -34.38
C GLY A 365 -22.05 -20.87 -33.87
N MET A 366 -21.41 -21.75 -33.11
CA MET A 366 -19.95 -21.94 -33.18
C MET A 366 -19.60 -22.46 -34.59
N PRO A 367 -18.41 -22.16 -35.19
CA PRO A 367 -17.17 -22.74 -34.66
C PRO A 367 -15.80 -22.02 -34.98
N THR A 368 -14.81 -22.36 -34.16
CA THR A 368 -13.38 -22.71 -34.44
C THR A 368 -12.44 -21.84 -35.30
N SER A 369 -11.34 -21.42 -34.63
CA SER A 369 -9.89 -21.58 -34.93
C SER A 369 -9.26 -21.21 -36.29
N ALA A 370 -8.11 -20.53 -36.15
CA ALA A 370 -6.82 -20.71 -36.83
C ALA A 370 -6.38 -19.65 -37.88
N GLY A 371 -5.26 -18.99 -37.56
CA GLY A 371 -4.04 -19.13 -38.36
C GLY A 371 -3.60 -17.96 -39.24
N THR A 372 -2.32 -17.60 -39.08
CA THR A 372 -1.39 -16.97 -40.07
C THR A 372 -1.60 -15.50 -40.42
N ALA A 373 -0.61 -14.75 -40.92
CA ALA A 373 0.82 -14.63 -40.70
C ALA A 373 1.23 -13.31 -41.40
N ARG A 374 2.36 -12.75 -40.97
CA ARG A 374 3.08 -11.56 -41.49
C ARG A 374 3.13 -11.40 -43.02
N THR A 375 3.26 -10.15 -43.49
CA THR A 375 4.34 -9.68 -44.38
C THR A 375 4.32 -8.15 -44.59
N ASP A 376 5.39 -7.50 -44.13
CA ASP A 376 6.29 -6.51 -44.74
C ASP A 376 5.83 -5.33 -45.63
N ALA A 377 6.21 -4.14 -45.14
CA ALA A 377 7.11 -3.11 -45.71
C ALA A 377 6.69 -2.20 -46.90
N GLY A 378 6.97 -0.90 -46.73
CA GLY A 378 7.05 0.10 -47.82
C GLY A 378 7.17 1.56 -47.33
N ASP A 379 8.37 2.11 -47.45
CA ASP A 379 8.89 3.41 -46.96
C ASP A 379 8.22 4.71 -47.46
N GLY A 380 8.38 5.78 -46.67
CA GLY A 380 8.16 7.18 -47.09
C GLY A 380 8.75 8.19 -46.10
N ALA A 381 9.85 8.84 -46.49
CA ALA A 381 10.77 9.64 -45.68
C ALA A 381 10.26 11.00 -45.14
N ALA A 382 10.80 11.41 -43.98
CA ALA A 382 10.86 12.80 -43.46
C ALA A 382 12.13 13.52 -44.00
N PRO A 383 12.36 14.87 -43.92
CA PRO A 383 12.40 15.69 -42.69
C PRO A 383 12.07 17.21 -42.94
N PRO A 384 12.40 18.23 -42.09
CA PRO A 384 13.03 18.23 -40.76
C PRO A 384 12.33 19.08 -39.66
N ALA A 385 12.72 18.79 -38.42
CA ALA A 385 12.48 19.58 -37.21
C ALA A 385 13.70 20.47 -36.89
N THR A 386 13.47 21.65 -36.31
CA THR A 386 14.50 22.52 -35.71
C THR A 386 14.53 22.36 -34.20
N GLU A 387 15.77 22.24 -33.70
CA GLU A 387 16.23 21.78 -32.40
C GLU A 387 15.91 22.73 -31.23
N VAL A 388 15.55 22.16 -30.08
CA VAL A 388 15.91 22.69 -28.75
C VAL A 388 16.62 21.57 -28.01
N ALA A 389 17.90 21.80 -27.69
CA ALA A 389 18.82 20.81 -27.16
C ALA A 389 18.36 20.27 -25.79
N SER A 390 17.90 19.01 -25.76
CA SER A 390 17.93 18.19 -24.56
C SER A 390 19.35 17.67 -24.37
N GLU A 391 19.95 17.95 -23.22
CA GLU A 391 21.20 17.32 -22.81
C GLU A 391 21.00 15.79 -22.85
N ALA A 392 21.72 15.12 -23.75
CA ALA A 392 21.63 13.67 -23.89
C ALA A 392 22.06 13.01 -22.56
N PRO A 393 21.40 11.93 -22.11
CA PRO A 393 21.91 11.13 -21.02
C PRO A 393 23.37 10.76 -21.34
N PRO A 394 24.28 10.79 -20.35
CA PRO A 394 25.66 10.42 -20.58
C PRO A 394 25.68 9.06 -21.30
N PRO A 395 26.58 8.84 -22.27
CA PRO A 395 26.67 7.57 -22.96
C PRO A 395 26.74 6.45 -21.92
N PRO A 396 26.01 5.32 -22.11
CA PRO A 396 26.09 4.20 -21.19
C PRO A 396 27.57 3.89 -20.98
N ALA A 397 27.98 3.77 -19.71
CA ALA A 397 29.36 3.44 -19.38
C ALA A 397 29.78 2.24 -20.23
N PRO A 398 30.98 2.26 -20.85
CA PRO A 398 31.40 1.18 -21.72
C PRO A 398 31.30 -0.15 -20.96
N ILE A 399 30.51 -1.08 -21.49
CA ILE A 399 30.38 -2.44 -20.96
C ILE A 399 31.78 -3.04 -20.94
N LEU A 400 32.24 -3.45 -19.77
CA LEU A 400 33.54 -4.10 -19.65
C LEU A 400 33.53 -5.37 -20.51
N SER A 401 34.57 -5.55 -21.32
CA SER A 401 34.76 -6.83 -21.97
C SER A 401 35.05 -7.91 -20.92
N ARG A 402 34.70 -9.17 -21.20
CA ARG A 402 34.99 -10.30 -20.28
C ARG A 402 36.47 -10.32 -19.84
N PRO A 403 37.49 -10.13 -20.72
CA PRO A 403 38.87 -10.06 -20.28
C PRO A 403 39.18 -8.91 -19.30
N GLU A 404 38.61 -7.72 -19.50
CA GLU A 404 38.78 -6.58 -18.60
C GLU A 404 38.14 -6.85 -17.24
N ALA A 405 36.93 -7.40 -17.22
CA ALA A 405 36.25 -7.80 -15.99
C ALA A 405 37.05 -8.88 -15.23
N LEU A 406 37.56 -9.89 -15.93
CA LEU A 406 38.41 -10.92 -15.33
C LEU A 406 39.72 -10.35 -14.78
N ALA A 407 40.33 -9.36 -15.45
CA ALA A 407 41.53 -8.69 -14.95
C ALA A 407 41.25 -7.90 -13.67
N LEU A 408 40.13 -7.18 -13.60
CA LEU A 408 39.68 -6.48 -12.38
C LEU A 408 39.43 -7.45 -11.23
N ILE A 409 38.76 -8.58 -11.52
CA ILE A 409 38.51 -9.64 -10.54
C ILE A 409 39.85 -10.24 -10.09
N ALA A 410 40.76 -10.60 -10.98
CA ALA A 410 42.06 -11.16 -10.61
C ALA A 410 42.95 -10.17 -9.83
N GLY A 411 42.79 -8.86 -10.04
CA GLY A 411 43.64 -7.80 -9.49
C GLY A 411 43.56 -7.59 -7.97
N GLY A 412 42.65 -8.27 -7.27
CA GLY A 412 42.52 -8.17 -5.81
C GLY A 412 42.03 -6.81 -5.29
N THR A 413 41.61 -5.92 -6.19
CA THR A 413 40.97 -4.64 -5.87
C THR A 413 39.56 -4.86 -5.33
N SER A 414 39.08 -3.91 -4.50
CA SER A 414 37.68 -3.90 -4.09
C SER A 414 36.77 -3.85 -5.33
N LEU A 415 35.72 -4.66 -5.33
CA LEU A 415 34.73 -4.71 -6.41
C LEU A 415 33.41 -4.01 -6.02
N GLU A 416 33.40 -3.33 -4.86
CA GLU A 416 32.26 -2.57 -4.36
C GLU A 416 31.85 -1.44 -5.31
N GLY A 417 30.56 -1.32 -5.60
CA GLY A 417 30.00 -0.29 -6.48
C GLY A 417 30.41 -0.38 -7.95
N LEU A 418 31.25 -1.35 -8.33
CA LEU A 418 31.69 -1.49 -9.71
C LEU A 418 30.56 -2.00 -10.60
N SER A 419 30.56 -1.54 -11.85
CA SER A 419 29.62 -2.00 -12.85
C SER A 419 30.21 -3.12 -13.70
N PHE A 420 29.51 -4.25 -13.69
CA PHE A 420 29.63 -5.39 -14.58
C PHE A 420 28.37 -5.55 -15.45
N ALA A 421 27.62 -4.47 -15.65
CA ALA A 421 26.38 -4.51 -16.40
C ALA A 421 26.61 -5.04 -17.82
N GLY A 422 25.76 -5.97 -18.28
CA GLY A 422 25.86 -6.62 -19.60
C GLY A 422 27.09 -7.51 -19.80
N CYS A 423 27.95 -7.68 -18.79
CA CYS A 423 29.20 -8.42 -18.93
C CYS A 423 28.96 -9.93 -18.90
N ASP A 424 29.76 -10.67 -19.66
CA ASP A 424 29.79 -12.13 -19.60
C ASP A 424 30.76 -12.59 -18.49
N LEU A 425 30.19 -13.12 -17.42
CA LEU A 425 30.84 -13.58 -16.19
C LEU A 425 30.40 -15.02 -15.82
N THR A 426 29.94 -15.80 -16.81
CA THR A 426 29.61 -17.22 -16.65
C THR A 426 30.80 -17.99 -16.05
N ASP A 427 30.53 -18.85 -15.07
CA ASP A 427 31.48 -19.68 -14.31
C ASP A 427 32.59 -18.90 -13.57
N VAL A 428 32.40 -17.59 -13.33
CA VAL A 428 33.41 -16.77 -12.64
C VAL A 428 33.31 -16.92 -11.11
N GLY A 429 34.47 -16.98 -10.45
CA GLY A 429 34.58 -17.11 -9.00
C GLY A 429 34.65 -15.76 -8.27
N PHE A 430 33.65 -15.50 -7.44
CA PHE A 430 33.51 -14.36 -6.53
C PHE A 430 33.48 -14.75 -5.05
N SER A 431 33.77 -16.01 -4.71
CA SER A 431 33.65 -16.49 -3.33
C SER A 431 34.41 -15.62 -2.32
N GLY A 432 33.72 -15.25 -1.24
CA GLY A 432 34.25 -14.44 -0.14
C GLY A 432 34.58 -12.98 -0.49
N ARG A 433 34.27 -12.49 -1.70
CA ARG A 433 34.64 -11.15 -2.14
C ARG A 433 33.66 -10.08 -1.68
N SER A 434 34.15 -8.84 -1.59
CA SER A 434 33.29 -7.66 -1.38
C SER A 434 32.81 -7.09 -2.72
N LEU A 435 31.49 -7.11 -2.89
CA LEU A 435 30.71 -6.72 -4.06
C LEU A 435 29.51 -5.85 -3.65
N ALA A 436 29.57 -5.23 -2.47
CA ALA A 436 28.49 -4.40 -1.97
C ALA A 436 28.19 -3.27 -2.97
N GLY A 437 26.91 -3.10 -3.32
CA GLY A 437 26.45 -2.12 -4.31
C GLY A 437 26.92 -2.36 -5.75
N ALA A 438 27.57 -3.48 -6.06
CA ALA A 438 28.02 -3.77 -7.42
C ALA A 438 26.81 -3.92 -8.38
N LEU A 439 26.99 -3.51 -9.64
CA LEU A 439 25.95 -3.52 -10.65
C LEU A 439 26.18 -4.66 -11.63
N PHE A 440 25.29 -5.62 -11.65
CA PHE A 440 25.25 -6.78 -12.54
C PHE A 440 24.03 -6.77 -13.46
N THR A 441 23.42 -5.60 -13.68
CA THR A 441 22.24 -5.46 -14.53
C THR A 441 22.49 -6.08 -15.91
N ASP A 442 21.61 -6.97 -16.36
CA ASP A 442 21.72 -7.70 -17.64
C ASP A 442 23.02 -8.54 -17.81
N ALA A 443 23.78 -8.80 -16.74
CA ALA A 443 25.01 -9.60 -16.81
C ALA A 443 24.72 -11.10 -16.94
N LYS A 444 25.66 -11.86 -17.52
CA LYS A 444 25.63 -13.33 -17.55
C LYS A 444 26.51 -13.88 -16.43
N LEU A 445 25.87 -14.49 -15.45
CA LEU A 445 26.41 -15.03 -14.20
C LEU A 445 26.09 -16.52 -14.05
N ASP A 446 25.65 -17.20 -15.11
CA ASP A 446 25.31 -18.63 -15.06
C ASP A 446 26.51 -19.43 -14.52
N GLY A 447 26.26 -20.29 -13.54
CA GLY A 447 27.30 -21.08 -12.85
C GLY A 447 28.33 -20.27 -12.04
N ALA A 448 28.18 -18.95 -11.91
CA ALA A 448 29.09 -18.13 -11.11
C ALA A 448 29.04 -18.52 -9.62
N ASN A 449 30.19 -18.38 -8.94
CA ASN A 449 30.32 -18.74 -7.53
C ASN A 449 30.44 -17.47 -6.67
N PHE A 450 29.38 -17.11 -5.97
CA PHE A 450 29.27 -16.04 -4.98
C PHE A 450 29.26 -16.54 -3.53
N GLU A 451 29.74 -17.75 -3.25
CA GLU A 451 29.69 -18.32 -1.91
C GLU A 451 30.37 -17.41 -0.89
N GLN A 452 29.66 -17.09 0.20
CA GLN A 452 30.15 -16.18 1.26
C GLN A 452 30.52 -14.77 0.78
N ALA A 453 30.17 -14.37 -0.45
CA ALA A 453 30.43 -13.03 -0.96
C ALA A 453 29.52 -11.99 -0.27
N ASP A 454 30.00 -10.75 -0.18
CA ASP A 454 29.21 -9.61 0.28
C ASP A 454 28.61 -8.88 -0.91
N LEU A 455 27.32 -9.09 -1.16
CA LEU A 455 26.51 -8.53 -2.23
C LEU A 455 25.43 -7.58 -1.69
N ARG A 456 25.62 -7.01 -0.49
CA ARG A 456 24.62 -6.10 0.10
C ARG A 456 24.33 -4.95 -0.86
N SER A 457 23.04 -4.70 -1.08
CA SER A 457 22.55 -3.67 -2.02
C SER A 457 23.07 -3.79 -3.46
N ALA A 458 23.60 -4.94 -3.88
CA ALA A 458 23.98 -5.18 -5.26
C ALA A 458 22.74 -5.21 -6.17
N VAL A 459 22.92 -4.84 -7.44
CA VAL A 459 21.85 -4.77 -8.44
C VAL A 459 22.07 -5.85 -9.50
N LEU A 460 21.31 -6.94 -9.43
CA LEU A 460 21.33 -8.08 -10.34
C LEU A 460 20.08 -8.11 -11.24
N VAL A 461 19.44 -6.97 -11.46
CA VAL A 461 18.20 -6.87 -12.26
C VAL A 461 18.40 -7.47 -13.65
N ARG A 462 17.52 -8.39 -14.05
CA ARG A 462 17.58 -9.13 -15.33
C ARG A 462 18.89 -9.91 -15.58
N ALA A 463 19.71 -10.12 -14.56
CA ALA A 463 20.92 -10.94 -14.71
C ALA A 463 20.55 -12.41 -14.96
N SER A 464 21.32 -13.08 -15.82
CA SER A 464 21.22 -14.54 -15.97
C SER A 464 22.13 -15.20 -14.95
N ALA A 465 21.60 -15.85 -13.91
CA ALA A 465 22.39 -16.50 -12.87
C ALA A 465 21.90 -17.94 -12.64
N ALA A 466 21.54 -18.64 -13.72
CA ALA A 466 21.09 -20.02 -13.62
C ALA A 466 22.21 -20.91 -13.06
N GLY A 467 21.89 -21.73 -12.07
CA GLY A 467 22.85 -22.60 -11.37
C GLY A 467 23.98 -21.88 -10.62
N ALA A 468 23.91 -20.55 -10.45
CA ALA A 468 24.90 -19.81 -9.67
C ALA A 468 24.81 -20.18 -8.18
N SER A 469 25.96 -20.21 -7.50
CA SER A 469 26.03 -20.48 -6.06
C SER A 469 26.13 -19.18 -5.27
N PHE A 470 25.10 -18.86 -4.49
CA PHE A 470 25.04 -17.78 -3.50
C PHE A 470 25.10 -18.32 -2.07
N LYS A 471 25.59 -19.54 -1.86
CA LYS A 471 25.57 -20.20 -0.55
C LYS A 471 26.24 -19.33 0.53
N GLY A 472 25.47 -19.00 1.56
CA GLY A 472 25.90 -18.13 2.67
C GLY A 472 26.31 -16.71 2.27
N ALA A 473 25.98 -16.25 1.06
CA ALA A 473 26.25 -14.88 0.63
C ALA A 473 25.41 -13.87 1.42
N ARG A 474 25.91 -12.63 1.53
CA ARG A 474 25.20 -11.51 2.15
C ARG A 474 24.55 -10.67 1.06
N LEU A 475 23.25 -10.81 0.87
CA LEU A 475 22.43 -10.17 -0.17
C LEU A 475 21.40 -9.19 0.42
N ALA A 476 21.57 -8.74 1.67
CA ALA A 476 20.60 -7.86 2.30
C ALA A 476 20.38 -6.58 1.46
N GLY A 477 19.12 -6.27 1.17
CA GLY A 477 18.71 -5.16 0.31
C GLY A 477 19.14 -5.25 -1.16
N ALA A 478 19.64 -6.39 -1.63
CA ALA A 478 20.01 -6.58 -3.03
C ALA A 478 18.75 -6.62 -3.92
N ASN A 479 18.89 -6.19 -5.17
CA ASN A 479 17.82 -6.21 -6.17
C ASN A 479 18.12 -7.26 -7.24
N LEU A 480 17.39 -8.37 -7.20
CA LEU A 480 17.40 -9.47 -8.16
C LEU A 480 16.10 -9.53 -8.97
N SER A 481 15.37 -8.43 -9.11
CA SER A 481 14.13 -8.39 -9.89
C SER A 481 14.37 -8.82 -11.34
N ASP A 482 13.41 -9.56 -11.90
CA ASP A 482 13.47 -10.12 -13.27
C ASP A 482 14.69 -11.04 -13.54
N ALA A 483 15.47 -11.43 -12.53
CA ALA A 483 16.66 -12.25 -12.73
C ALA A 483 16.29 -13.70 -13.09
N LEU A 484 17.13 -14.33 -13.92
CA LEU A 484 17.00 -15.76 -14.25
C LEU A 484 17.81 -16.56 -13.23
N LEU A 485 17.12 -17.15 -12.26
CA LEU A 485 17.69 -17.80 -11.08
C LEU A 485 17.42 -19.32 -11.06
N GLN A 486 17.14 -19.93 -12.22
CA GLN A 486 16.78 -21.34 -12.27
C GLN A 486 17.87 -22.21 -11.64
N ALA A 487 17.48 -23.05 -10.69
CA ALA A 487 18.39 -23.91 -9.93
C ALA A 487 19.55 -23.19 -9.21
N ALA A 488 19.48 -21.87 -8.99
CA ALA A 488 20.46 -21.15 -8.19
C ALA A 488 20.43 -21.60 -6.72
N ASP A 489 21.59 -21.59 -6.06
CA ASP A 489 21.76 -22.05 -4.68
C ASP A 489 21.96 -20.88 -3.70
N PHE A 490 20.90 -20.53 -2.97
CA PHE A 490 20.87 -19.54 -1.90
C PHE A 490 20.92 -20.17 -0.50
N GLU A 491 21.37 -21.43 -0.35
CA GLU A 491 21.40 -22.11 0.94
C GLU A 491 22.15 -21.27 1.99
N GLY A 492 21.48 -20.97 3.11
CA GLY A 492 22.04 -20.16 4.21
C GLY A 492 22.36 -18.70 3.86
N ALA A 493 21.96 -18.20 2.70
CA ALA A 493 22.21 -16.81 2.30
C ALA A 493 21.33 -15.83 3.10
N ASN A 494 21.78 -14.59 3.25
CA ASN A 494 21.00 -13.51 3.85
C ASN A 494 20.42 -12.60 2.77
N LEU A 495 19.13 -12.75 2.48
CA LEU A 495 18.31 -11.94 1.56
C LEU A 495 17.33 -11.02 2.30
N GLU A 496 17.62 -10.60 3.54
CA GLU A 496 16.77 -9.65 4.27
C GLU A 496 16.54 -8.37 3.45
N ASP A 497 15.28 -7.94 3.33
CA ASP A 497 14.85 -6.80 2.50
C ASP A 497 15.23 -6.85 1.01
N ALA A 498 15.69 -8.00 0.50
CA ALA A 498 16.03 -8.16 -0.92
C ALA A 498 14.77 -8.21 -1.79
N SER A 499 14.89 -7.80 -3.05
CA SER A 499 13.83 -7.97 -4.05
C SER A 499 14.19 -9.06 -5.05
N LEU A 500 13.30 -10.01 -5.23
CA LEU A 500 13.26 -11.06 -6.24
C LEU A 500 11.94 -10.98 -7.03
N ALA A 501 11.33 -9.79 -7.10
CA ALA A 501 10.06 -9.60 -7.81
C ALA A 501 10.23 -10.00 -9.29
N ASP A 502 9.25 -10.72 -9.84
CA ASP A 502 9.25 -11.20 -11.23
C ASP A 502 10.44 -12.13 -11.59
N ALA A 503 11.22 -12.60 -10.61
CA ALA A 503 12.38 -13.43 -10.87
C ALA A 503 11.98 -14.85 -11.30
N HIS A 504 12.76 -15.46 -12.21
CA HIS A 504 12.54 -16.83 -12.66
C HIS A 504 13.45 -17.81 -11.92
N GLY A 505 13.02 -18.27 -10.76
CA GLY A 505 13.78 -19.11 -9.82
C GLY A 505 13.29 -20.55 -9.67
N SER A 506 12.71 -21.16 -10.71
CA SER A 506 12.25 -22.56 -10.62
C SER A 506 13.38 -23.50 -10.17
N GLY A 507 13.09 -24.35 -9.18
CA GLY A 507 14.06 -25.27 -8.58
C GLY A 507 15.19 -24.61 -7.77
N ALA A 508 15.14 -23.30 -7.51
CA ALA A 508 16.14 -22.63 -6.67
C ALA A 508 16.11 -23.14 -5.22
N ARG A 509 17.26 -23.08 -4.55
CA ARG A 509 17.46 -23.62 -3.19
C ARG A 509 17.66 -22.48 -2.21
N PHE A 510 16.70 -22.23 -1.33
CA PHE A 510 16.72 -21.25 -0.25
C PHE A 510 16.76 -21.91 1.14
N ALA A 511 17.17 -23.18 1.23
CA ALA A 511 17.20 -23.89 2.50
C ALA A 511 18.03 -23.13 3.55
N ALA A 512 17.48 -22.93 4.74
CA ALA A 512 18.07 -22.15 5.83
C ALA A 512 18.43 -20.68 5.48
N ALA A 513 17.93 -20.12 4.37
CA ALA A 513 18.16 -18.73 4.02
C ALA A 513 17.35 -17.77 4.92
N THR A 514 17.83 -16.53 5.06
CA THR A 514 17.08 -15.44 5.69
C THR A 514 16.43 -14.61 4.59
N LEU A 515 15.11 -14.56 4.57
CA LEU A 515 14.24 -13.88 3.59
C LEU A 515 13.29 -12.89 4.29
N THR A 516 13.63 -12.47 5.51
CA THR A 516 12.76 -11.57 6.29
C THR A 516 12.49 -10.29 5.49
N ARG A 517 11.20 -9.96 5.30
CA ARG A 517 10.73 -8.82 4.47
C ARG A 517 11.20 -8.82 3.02
N ALA A 518 11.67 -9.95 2.50
CA ALA A 518 12.03 -10.06 1.09
C ALA A 518 10.77 -9.96 0.21
N LYS A 519 10.92 -9.35 -0.97
CA LYS A 519 9.85 -9.22 -1.97
C LYS A 519 10.03 -10.26 -3.04
N LEU A 520 9.12 -11.21 -3.14
CA LEU A 520 9.05 -12.28 -4.14
C LEU A 520 7.73 -12.23 -4.92
N THR A 521 7.13 -11.04 -5.02
CA THR A 521 5.89 -10.81 -5.79
C THR A 521 6.06 -11.27 -7.22
N ASP A 522 5.08 -12.02 -7.73
CA ASP A 522 5.03 -12.53 -9.11
C ASP A 522 6.25 -13.39 -9.53
N ALA A 523 7.07 -13.83 -8.58
CA ALA A 523 8.23 -14.67 -8.85
C ALA A 523 7.83 -16.10 -9.25
N GLN A 524 8.55 -16.69 -10.21
CA GLN A 524 8.35 -18.08 -10.62
C GLN A 524 9.28 -19.00 -9.84
N LEU A 525 8.76 -19.69 -8.84
CA LEU A 525 9.51 -20.45 -7.83
C LEU A 525 9.03 -21.90 -7.71
N ASP A 526 8.44 -22.46 -8.77
CA ASP A 526 7.97 -23.84 -8.80
C ASP A 526 9.11 -24.83 -8.46
N GLY A 527 8.81 -25.80 -7.60
CA GLY A 527 9.75 -26.82 -7.14
C GLY A 527 10.95 -26.32 -6.32
N SER A 528 10.93 -25.06 -5.88
CA SER A 528 11.99 -24.49 -5.04
C SER A 528 11.95 -25.03 -3.60
N CYS A 529 13.08 -24.90 -2.89
CA CYS A 529 13.23 -25.41 -1.52
C CYS A 529 13.56 -24.28 -0.53
N PHE A 530 12.63 -23.96 0.35
CA PHE A 530 12.72 -23.02 1.46
C PHE A 530 12.78 -23.72 2.83
N ASP A 531 13.14 -25.00 2.88
CA ASP A 531 13.15 -25.76 4.13
C ASP A 531 14.02 -25.06 5.20
N SER A 532 13.44 -24.88 6.39
CA SER A 532 14.06 -24.16 7.53
C SER A 532 14.45 -22.70 7.25
N ALA A 533 13.95 -22.07 6.19
CA ALA A 533 14.19 -20.67 5.91
C ALA A 533 13.43 -19.74 6.87
N SER A 534 13.95 -18.52 7.06
CA SER A 534 13.30 -17.46 7.82
C SER A 534 12.72 -16.41 6.87
N ALA A 535 11.45 -16.57 6.49
CA ALA A 535 10.72 -15.72 5.56
C ALA A 535 9.58 -14.94 6.25
N ALA A 536 9.77 -14.54 7.50
CA ALA A 536 8.80 -13.71 8.21
C ALA A 536 8.58 -12.38 7.48
N GLN A 537 7.31 -11.97 7.34
CA GLN A 537 6.90 -10.75 6.62
C GLN A 537 7.35 -10.70 5.14
N ALA A 538 7.78 -11.81 4.56
CA ALA A 538 8.08 -11.87 3.14
C ALA A 538 6.79 -11.78 2.31
N ASP A 539 6.90 -11.28 1.09
CA ASP A 539 5.78 -11.11 0.17
C ASP A 539 5.95 -12.03 -1.05
N PHE A 540 5.14 -13.07 -1.13
CA PHE A 540 5.03 -14.03 -2.23
C PHE A 540 3.72 -13.84 -3.03
N SER A 541 3.09 -12.66 -2.95
CA SER A 541 1.82 -12.42 -3.64
C SER A 541 1.97 -12.61 -5.15
N GLY A 542 1.04 -13.33 -5.78
CA GLY A 542 1.08 -13.67 -7.21
C GLY A 542 2.16 -14.68 -7.64
N ALA A 543 3.05 -15.11 -6.73
CA ALA A 543 4.13 -16.03 -7.08
C ALA A 543 3.64 -17.44 -7.46
N THR A 544 4.39 -18.14 -8.32
CA THR A 544 4.21 -19.58 -8.56
C THR A 544 5.14 -20.39 -7.66
N LEU A 545 4.58 -21.33 -6.93
CA LEU A 545 5.21 -22.11 -5.85
C LEU A 545 4.77 -23.59 -5.94
N THR A 546 4.36 -24.04 -7.13
CA THR A 546 3.83 -25.39 -7.31
C THR A 546 4.87 -26.42 -6.90
N GLY A 547 4.51 -27.30 -5.95
CA GLY A 547 5.42 -28.30 -5.39
C GLY A 547 6.63 -27.75 -4.62
N ALA A 548 6.65 -26.46 -4.27
CA ALA A 548 7.71 -25.89 -3.44
C ALA A 548 7.66 -26.45 -2.00
N SER A 549 8.80 -26.42 -1.31
CA SER A 549 8.95 -26.94 0.05
C SER A 549 9.31 -25.84 1.04
N PHE A 550 8.62 -25.79 2.17
CA PHE A 550 8.76 -24.85 3.28
C PHE A 550 8.84 -25.58 4.61
N GLY A 551 9.39 -26.81 4.62
CA GLY A 551 9.41 -27.68 5.79
C GLY A 551 10.15 -27.04 6.95
N GLY A 552 9.47 -26.83 8.08
CA GLY A 552 10.06 -26.17 9.26
C GLY A 552 10.44 -24.69 9.05
N ALA A 553 9.99 -24.05 7.97
CA ALA A 553 10.26 -22.64 7.72
C ALA A 553 9.44 -21.73 8.63
N THR A 554 9.87 -20.47 8.78
CA THR A 554 9.10 -19.41 9.45
C THR A 554 8.56 -18.45 8.41
N LEU A 555 7.22 -18.37 8.29
CA LEU A 555 6.47 -17.46 7.41
C LEU A 555 5.47 -16.62 8.21
N ASP A 556 5.78 -16.33 9.47
CA ASP A 556 4.93 -15.48 10.31
C ASP A 556 4.72 -14.11 9.65
N ASP A 557 3.46 -13.65 9.60
CA ASP A 557 3.04 -12.40 8.97
C ASP A 557 3.40 -12.29 7.47
N ALA A 558 3.74 -13.39 6.79
CA ALA A 558 4.03 -13.40 5.35
C ALA A 558 2.75 -13.24 4.50
N GLN A 559 2.93 -12.72 3.29
CA GLN A 559 1.87 -12.48 2.31
C GLN A 559 2.00 -13.46 1.14
N LEU A 560 0.91 -14.15 0.82
CA LEU A 560 0.78 -15.15 -0.25
C LEU A 560 -0.55 -14.90 -0.99
N TYR A 561 -0.95 -13.64 -1.16
CA TYR A 561 -2.19 -13.30 -1.85
C TYR A 561 -2.16 -13.82 -3.29
N ASP A 562 -3.23 -14.45 -3.75
CA ASP A 562 -3.41 -14.88 -5.14
C ASP A 562 -2.26 -15.77 -5.71
N CYS A 563 -1.45 -16.39 -4.85
CA CYS A 563 -0.34 -17.23 -5.29
C CYS A 563 -0.82 -18.59 -5.82
N VAL A 564 0.03 -19.26 -6.60
CA VAL A 564 -0.22 -20.62 -7.09
C VAL A 564 0.76 -21.58 -6.43
N ALA A 565 0.33 -22.27 -5.39
CA ALA A 565 1.15 -23.13 -4.53
C ALA A 565 0.55 -24.55 -4.40
N ASP A 566 -0.05 -25.06 -5.48
CA ASP A 566 -0.60 -26.41 -5.51
C ASP A 566 0.47 -27.46 -5.19
N GLY A 567 0.13 -28.40 -4.31
CA GLY A 567 1.04 -29.45 -3.85
C GLY A 567 2.25 -28.97 -3.03
N ALA A 568 2.32 -27.69 -2.66
CA ALA A 568 3.40 -27.18 -1.82
C ALA A 568 3.39 -27.80 -0.41
N ARG A 569 4.55 -27.85 0.24
CA ARG A 569 4.71 -28.46 1.58
C ARG A 569 5.11 -27.42 2.63
N PHE A 570 4.25 -27.16 3.59
CA PHE A 570 4.45 -26.29 4.75
C PHE A 570 4.53 -27.09 6.05
N ASP A 571 4.91 -28.36 5.99
CA ASP A 571 4.93 -29.25 7.15
C ASP A 571 5.84 -28.71 8.26
N ALA A 572 5.35 -28.70 9.49
CA ALA A 572 6.02 -28.14 10.68
C ALA A 572 6.44 -26.66 10.56
N ALA A 573 5.94 -25.91 9.58
CA ALA A 573 6.23 -24.48 9.43
C ALA A 573 5.49 -23.64 10.47
N SER A 574 6.07 -22.49 10.83
CA SER A 574 5.36 -21.41 11.53
C SER A 574 4.74 -20.47 10.50
N LEU A 575 3.42 -20.32 10.53
CA LEU A 575 2.59 -19.57 9.59
C LEU A 575 1.68 -18.59 10.35
N VAL A 576 2.14 -18.10 11.51
CA VAL A 576 1.30 -17.32 12.42
C VAL A 576 0.91 -16.01 11.74
N ARG A 577 -0.39 -15.70 11.66
CA ARG A 577 -0.94 -14.52 10.97
C ARG A 577 -0.52 -14.40 9.48
N MET A 578 -0.08 -15.49 8.86
CA MET A 578 0.16 -15.54 7.41
C MET A 578 -1.13 -15.21 6.65
N ARG A 579 -1.03 -14.49 5.53
CA ARG A 579 -2.14 -14.15 4.63
C ARG A 579 -2.01 -14.92 3.32
N ALA A 580 -2.90 -15.85 3.04
CA ALA A 580 -2.96 -16.63 1.81
C ALA A 580 -4.38 -16.61 1.21
N ASP A 581 -4.97 -15.43 1.19
CA ASP A 581 -6.34 -15.25 0.67
C ASP A 581 -6.34 -15.39 -0.85
N SER A 582 -7.38 -16.03 -1.37
CA SER A 582 -7.54 -16.37 -2.80
C SER A 582 -6.43 -17.26 -3.40
N ALA A 583 -5.49 -17.74 -2.58
CA ALA A 583 -4.39 -18.58 -3.03
C ALA A 583 -4.87 -19.95 -3.55
N GLN A 584 -4.16 -20.49 -4.54
CA GLN A 584 -4.33 -21.86 -5.01
C GLN A 584 -3.38 -22.78 -4.24
N LEU A 585 -3.95 -23.64 -3.39
CA LEU A 585 -3.24 -24.50 -2.45
C LEU A 585 -3.80 -25.94 -2.50
N ALA A 586 -4.30 -26.37 -3.65
CA ALA A 586 -4.88 -27.69 -3.82
C ALA A 586 -3.81 -28.77 -3.55
N GLY A 587 -4.14 -29.75 -2.72
CA GLY A 587 -3.23 -30.81 -2.31
C GLY A 587 -2.03 -30.36 -1.47
N ALA A 588 -1.95 -29.10 -1.06
CA ALA A 588 -0.85 -28.60 -0.23
C ALA A 588 -0.85 -29.27 1.16
N SER A 589 0.33 -29.47 1.73
CA SER A 589 0.52 -30.07 3.04
C SER A 589 0.88 -29.02 4.08
N PHE A 590 0.19 -29.06 5.23
CA PHE A 590 0.36 -28.21 6.40
C PHE A 590 0.46 -29.07 7.66
N ALA A 591 0.98 -30.31 7.54
CA ALA A 591 0.98 -31.24 8.65
C ALA A 591 1.85 -30.69 9.78
N GLU A 592 1.32 -30.68 11.01
CA GLU A 592 2.01 -30.15 12.21
C GLU A 592 2.41 -28.67 12.12
N ALA A 593 1.90 -27.92 11.13
CA ALA A 593 2.18 -26.49 10.99
C ALA A 593 1.44 -25.67 12.06
N ASN A 594 2.04 -24.56 12.48
CA ASN A 594 1.38 -23.55 13.30
C ASN A 594 0.83 -22.43 12.40
N ALA A 595 -0.42 -22.55 11.98
CA ALA A 595 -1.17 -21.56 11.22
C ALA A 595 -2.20 -20.82 12.09
N SER A 596 -1.87 -20.57 13.36
CA SER A 596 -2.73 -19.79 14.24
C SER A 596 -2.90 -18.36 13.73
N GLU A 597 -4.14 -17.88 13.73
CA GLU A 597 -4.54 -16.56 13.22
C GLU A 597 -4.21 -16.32 11.72
N ALA A 598 -3.83 -17.37 10.98
CA ALA A 598 -3.61 -17.30 9.53
C ALA A 598 -4.93 -17.06 8.78
N SER A 599 -4.84 -16.46 7.59
CA SER A 599 -5.97 -16.21 6.70
C SER A 599 -5.81 -17.01 5.43
N PHE A 600 -6.81 -17.84 5.13
CA PHE A 600 -7.01 -18.61 3.91
C PHE A 600 -8.37 -18.25 3.30
N GLU A 601 -8.79 -16.98 3.40
CA GLU A 601 -10.10 -16.56 2.95
C GLU A 601 -10.23 -16.77 1.44
N ALA A 602 -11.31 -17.41 1.00
CA ALA A 602 -11.55 -17.77 -0.41
C ALA A 602 -10.45 -18.64 -1.08
N ALA A 603 -9.50 -19.19 -0.31
CA ALA A 603 -8.44 -20.02 -0.86
C ALA A 603 -8.96 -21.36 -1.38
N ASN A 604 -8.32 -21.88 -2.43
CA ASN A 604 -8.54 -23.24 -2.89
C ASN A 604 -7.63 -24.19 -2.09
N LEU A 605 -8.24 -24.98 -1.21
CA LEU A 605 -7.60 -25.94 -0.30
C LEU A 605 -8.16 -27.36 -0.53
N GLU A 606 -8.62 -27.67 -1.75
CA GLU A 606 -9.11 -29.01 -2.07
C GLU A 606 -8.01 -30.05 -1.78
N GLU A 607 -8.37 -31.11 -1.07
CA GLU A 607 -7.44 -32.19 -0.68
C GLU A 607 -6.23 -31.74 0.17
N ALA A 608 -6.22 -30.50 0.67
CA ALA A 608 -5.15 -30.00 1.53
C ALA A 608 -5.06 -30.78 2.85
N ARG A 609 -3.85 -30.88 3.40
CA ARG A 609 -3.54 -31.74 4.56
C ARG A 609 -3.14 -30.92 5.79
N PHE A 610 -4.06 -30.75 6.72
CA PHE A 610 -3.87 -30.05 8.01
C PHE A 610 -3.77 -31.02 9.20
N ALA A 611 -3.27 -32.24 9.00
CA ALA A 611 -3.20 -33.21 10.09
C ALA A 611 -2.32 -32.68 11.24
N GLN A 612 -2.88 -32.65 12.46
CA GLN A 612 -2.21 -32.10 13.66
C GLN A 612 -1.78 -30.62 13.58
N ALA A 613 -2.26 -29.86 12.58
CA ALA A 613 -1.96 -28.44 12.48
C ALA A 613 -2.66 -27.62 13.57
N ASP A 614 -2.09 -26.49 13.95
CA ASP A 614 -2.76 -25.45 14.73
C ASP A 614 -3.33 -24.38 13.79
N LEU A 615 -4.65 -24.34 13.70
CA LEU A 615 -5.50 -23.40 12.96
C LEU A 615 -6.31 -22.53 13.92
N SER A 616 -5.89 -22.40 15.18
CA SER A 616 -6.61 -21.60 16.18
C SER A 616 -6.84 -20.19 15.66
N ARG A 617 -8.11 -19.75 15.65
CA ARG A 617 -8.56 -18.45 15.12
C ARG A 617 -8.20 -18.17 13.67
N ALA A 618 -7.84 -19.19 12.89
CA ALA A 618 -7.61 -19.02 11.46
C ALA A 618 -8.91 -18.61 10.74
N VAL A 619 -8.78 -17.86 9.66
CA VAL A 619 -9.88 -17.45 8.78
C VAL A 619 -9.87 -18.35 7.56
N LEU A 620 -10.87 -19.22 7.44
CA LEU A 620 -11.10 -20.10 6.28
C LEU A 620 -12.46 -19.82 5.65
N SER A 621 -12.94 -18.58 5.75
CA SER A 621 -14.25 -18.21 5.23
C SER A 621 -14.21 -18.26 3.70
N HIS A 622 -15.27 -18.75 3.06
CA HIS A 622 -15.35 -18.97 1.62
C HIS A 622 -14.32 -19.94 1.01
N ALA A 623 -13.48 -20.59 1.83
CA ALA A 623 -12.46 -21.50 1.35
C ALA A 623 -13.05 -22.80 0.80
N GLN A 624 -12.39 -23.37 -0.21
CA GLN A 624 -12.73 -24.68 -0.78
C GLN A 624 -11.88 -25.75 -0.11
N LEU A 625 -12.44 -26.52 0.82
CA LEU A 625 -11.78 -27.56 1.62
C LEU A 625 -12.33 -28.96 1.31
N SER A 626 -12.85 -29.16 0.10
CA SER A 626 -13.44 -30.45 -0.28
C SER A 626 -12.38 -31.54 -0.17
N ARG A 627 -12.72 -32.65 0.53
CA ARG A 627 -11.81 -33.77 0.83
C ARG A 627 -10.54 -33.41 1.62
N ALA A 628 -10.44 -32.20 2.18
CA ALA A 628 -9.30 -31.81 3.01
C ALA A 628 -9.21 -32.65 4.29
N THR A 629 -8.00 -32.86 4.80
CA THR A 629 -7.76 -33.62 6.04
C THR A 629 -7.42 -32.70 7.20
N LEU A 630 -8.28 -32.62 8.21
CA LEU A 630 -8.08 -31.86 9.45
C LEU A 630 -7.96 -32.78 10.68
N THR A 631 -7.58 -34.03 10.47
CA THR A 631 -7.55 -35.04 11.54
C THR A 631 -6.61 -34.61 12.66
N ARG A 632 -7.13 -34.56 13.90
CA ARG A 632 -6.43 -34.05 15.10
C ARG A 632 -5.92 -32.61 15.01
N ALA A 633 -6.39 -31.81 14.05
CA ALA A 633 -6.07 -30.39 14.02
C ALA A 633 -6.70 -29.65 15.20
N THR A 634 -6.06 -28.57 15.66
CA THR A 634 -6.66 -27.60 16.59
C THR A 634 -7.17 -26.42 15.79
N ALA A 635 -8.47 -26.17 15.79
CA ALA A 635 -9.12 -25.08 15.05
C ALA A 635 -10.08 -24.31 15.97
N CYS A 636 -9.63 -24.08 17.21
CA CYS A 636 -10.40 -23.34 18.21
C CYS A 636 -10.68 -21.91 17.73
N GLY A 637 -11.94 -21.51 17.67
CA GLY A 637 -12.33 -20.17 17.20
C GLY A 637 -12.07 -19.90 15.72
N ALA A 638 -11.74 -20.92 14.93
CA ALA A 638 -11.53 -20.77 13.49
C ALA A 638 -12.85 -20.42 12.76
N ARG A 639 -12.75 -19.68 11.66
CA ARG A 639 -13.91 -19.18 10.90
C ARG A 639 -14.03 -19.88 9.55
N PHE A 640 -14.97 -20.80 9.43
CA PHE A 640 -15.32 -21.53 8.21
C PHE A 640 -16.61 -21.00 7.54
N ARG A 641 -16.95 -19.71 7.69
CA ARG A 641 -18.20 -19.16 7.15
C ARG A 641 -18.27 -19.39 5.65
N ARG A 642 -19.35 -20.00 5.16
CA ARG A 642 -19.56 -20.32 3.73
C ARG A 642 -18.41 -21.13 3.09
N ALA A 643 -17.63 -21.85 3.89
CA ALA A 643 -16.60 -22.74 3.38
C ALA A 643 -17.24 -24.04 2.85
N CYS A 644 -16.60 -24.66 1.86
CA CYS A 644 -17.01 -25.94 1.31
C CYS A 644 -16.13 -27.06 1.89
N LEU A 645 -16.63 -27.82 2.87
CA LEU A 645 -15.94 -28.94 3.54
C LEU A 645 -16.50 -30.30 3.11
N VAL A 646 -17.02 -30.43 1.88
CA VAL A 646 -17.65 -31.66 1.40
C VAL A 646 -16.65 -32.82 1.46
N GLY A 647 -17.00 -33.87 2.20
CA GLY A 647 -16.13 -35.04 2.39
C GLY A 647 -14.85 -34.78 3.20
N ALA A 648 -14.73 -33.66 3.92
CA ALA A 648 -13.54 -33.36 4.72
C ALA A 648 -13.37 -34.33 5.90
N GLN A 649 -12.13 -34.66 6.25
CA GLN A 649 -11.78 -35.60 7.33
C GLN A 649 -11.31 -34.85 8.58
N ALA A 650 -12.24 -34.46 9.45
CA ALA A 650 -11.98 -33.70 10.68
C ALA A 650 -12.11 -34.55 11.96
N SER A 651 -11.82 -35.86 11.85
CA SER A 651 -11.92 -36.77 12.99
C SER A 651 -10.95 -36.36 14.12
N LYS A 652 -11.45 -36.36 15.36
CA LYS A 652 -10.70 -35.94 16.56
C LYS A 652 -10.12 -34.51 16.51
N ALA A 653 -10.62 -33.65 15.64
CA ALA A 653 -10.23 -32.25 15.59
C ALA A 653 -10.80 -31.47 16.80
N ASN A 654 -10.10 -30.45 17.26
CA ASN A 654 -10.62 -29.52 18.26
C ASN A 654 -11.23 -28.30 17.57
N LEU A 655 -12.54 -28.28 17.40
CA LEU A 655 -13.30 -27.24 16.70
C LEU A 655 -14.05 -26.32 17.68
N MET A 656 -13.64 -26.27 18.95
CA MET A 656 -14.31 -25.48 19.97
C MET A 656 -14.47 -24.02 19.52
N GLN A 657 -15.69 -23.47 19.62
CA GLN A 657 -16.02 -22.11 19.20
C GLN A 657 -15.77 -21.79 17.71
N ALA A 658 -15.58 -22.81 16.86
CA ALA A 658 -15.48 -22.59 15.42
C ALA A 658 -16.82 -22.11 14.84
N ASN A 659 -16.75 -21.30 13.79
CA ASN A 659 -17.93 -20.78 13.11
C ASN A 659 -18.08 -21.40 11.71
N PHE A 660 -19.13 -22.18 11.50
CA PHE A 660 -19.50 -22.83 10.24
C PHE A 660 -20.76 -22.21 9.61
N GLU A 661 -21.05 -20.92 9.86
CA GLU A 661 -22.23 -20.27 9.30
C GLU A 661 -22.27 -20.37 7.77
N GLY A 662 -23.31 -20.99 7.23
CA GLY A 662 -23.49 -21.18 5.79
C GLY A 662 -22.48 -22.14 5.14
N ALA A 663 -21.67 -22.87 5.92
CA ALA A 663 -20.71 -23.83 5.40
C ALA A 663 -21.39 -25.10 4.91
N ASP A 664 -20.79 -25.78 3.93
CA ASP A 664 -21.23 -27.10 3.49
C ASP A 664 -20.33 -28.18 4.08
N LEU A 665 -20.85 -28.99 5.00
CA LEU A 665 -20.16 -30.12 5.63
C LEU A 665 -20.67 -31.47 5.12
N SER A 666 -21.35 -31.51 3.97
CA SER A 666 -21.94 -32.75 3.43
C SER A 666 -20.90 -33.86 3.34
N GLY A 667 -21.13 -34.96 4.08
CA GLY A 667 -20.24 -36.12 4.10
C GLY A 667 -18.91 -35.92 4.85
N ALA A 668 -18.75 -34.83 5.60
CA ALA A 668 -17.58 -34.62 6.44
C ALA A 668 -17.54 -35.60 7.63
N ASP A 669 -16.37 -36.14 7.94
CA ASP A 669 -16.15 -36.99 9.11
C ASP A 669 -15.73 -36.17 10.33
N LEU A 670 -16.68 -35.91 11.24
CA LEU A 670 -16.48 -35.19 12.50
C LEU A 670 -16.36 -36.12 13.72
N ARG A 671 -16.16 -37.43 13.54
CA ARG A 671 -16.17 -38.39 14.66
C ARG A 671 -15.07 -38.06 15.68
N GLY A 672 -15.49 -37.90 16.94
CA GLY A 672 -14.60 -37.58 18.06
C GLY A 672 -14.09 -36.14 18.06
N ALA A 673 -14.59 -35.26 17.20
CA ALA A 673 -14.25 -33.84 17.23
C ALA A 673 -14.88 -33.13 18.44
N ASN A 674 -14.19 -32.13 18.98
CA ASN A 674 -14.74 -31.26 20.01
C ASN A 674 -15.51 -30.11 19.35
N LEU A 675 -16.84 -30.09 19.48
CA LEU A 675 -17.75 -29.13 18.86
C LEU A 675 -18.37 -28.15 19.87
N TYR A 676 -17.80 -28.00 21.07
CA TYR A 676 -18.36 -27.13 22.10
C TYR A 676 -18.38 -25.66 21.62
N GLY A 677 -19.55 -25.02 21.67
CA GLY A 677 -19.72 -23.61 21.28
C GLY A 677 -19.62 -23.34 19.77
N VAL A 678 -19.69 -24.37 18.93
CA VAL A 678 -19.67 -24.23 17.47
C VAL A 678 -20.95 -23.56 16.96
N GLU A 679 -20.81 -22.63 16.03
CA GLU A 679 -21.93 -22.00 15.32
C GLU A 679 -22.17 -22.69 13.98
N THR A 680 -23.41 -23.09 13.70
CA THR A 680 -23.78 -23.83 12.47
C THR A 680 -24.98 -23.21 11.75
N TRP A 681 -25.26 -21.93 11.98
CA TRP A 681 -26.40 -21.26 11.36
C TRP A 681 -26.35 -21.38 9.83
N LYS A 682 -27.39 -21.93 9.21
CA LYS A 682 -27.47 -22.23 7.77
C LYS A 682 -26.38 -23.16 7.22
N ALA A 683 -25.65 -23.89 8.06
CA ALA A 683 -24.74 -24.92 7.58
C ALA A 683 -25.51 -26.10 6.96
N THR A 684 -24.99 -26.67 5.88
CA THR A 684 -25.40 -27.97 5.35
C THR A 684 -24.58 -29.05 6.05
N LEU A 685 -25.22 -30.10 6.58
CA LEU A 685 -24.58 -31.15 7.38
C LEU A 685 -24.72 -32.53 6.74
#